data_AF-A0A1J8QIG0-F1
#
_entry.id   AF-A0A1J8QIG0-F1
#
_cell.length_a   1.000
_cell.length_b   1.000
_cell.length_c   1.000
_cell.angle_alpha   90.00
_cell.angle_beta   90.00
_cell.angle_gamma   90.00
#
_symmetry.space_group_name_H-M   'P 1'
#
loop_
_entity.id
_entity.type
_entity.pdbx_description
1 polymer ?
#
loop_
_entity_poly.entity_id
_entity_poly.type
_entity_poly.pdbx_seq_one_letter_code
_entity_poly.pdbx_strand_id
1 'polypeptide(L)'
;MLLQWCTLSPAGPSKICAIRFSSPSRVHSIKIFPTDVQPFGQSPDIIARTEPEAFFLDVYFNAHPVGSADAKQKLKAPNALMPTVIPYAGGIVEYAVNMGSEFATRLMIVRGDFETVSMAIYGDVVSDTSPKPTTYSPLTLPTHSTVPLVPALDAAKSSDPTALARNLLALIPDAPSLGLVTRLMFCLKQPNDDWELPEFPHLYSDLNEEEMDIDLDTAFRSLSRPVADDISSEQLHGFAKKVSEAVGPKDEAQSYFIAGILSRSASQNPEFAQALMQVLELEAIFDASTTDEDALFTLLDASTNPDISRLLKAPWFLNVLQAVLALPTVTPEMKKACRRLGDRVGSWTVFEQALDGAPDADYTRAAMFLKDIGKEEKSFGIWLSCITTHEDLFTKVRDAPTYEGAYPLDLMSGSNSPEEITHSEFMAFVRAYVGVASVLAVYAWSDSLPNLHCRERTLGVLRLWQEIPGYRAIIFPLLLLPQMTFRLECMTIGNDPPTTAGINAESLLFALAANPQNFLNSDFVRCVRGWEPWSLTWINERERADIERAAKIADDGVGGAVEELVGFAKEGADAILDQGRTRVLRVAVAVIMHALEDDIESGTKSGDWTVLQAVWGEQTHGLLNYAIDMFTRINAEVNQGFSLTPSPPSTIGLESLLLLTNESLHLIARLHALSITTSRTVRLLVSGVLDMYCCADSASREFIATSTVRDAAFLVKHACDNVLRVFSSGPQDHHNCGPSVVLRTLFEKGLRFDNVDPARRVLCALDMVLRVLPDADDADDLPVGWIATVIPQSLTPLTLFVQHLEPAGKVQLVRRLASLDRGALGIGEFLVQGEVKRLSGLMSVMAERGAITQLEVGAGLEFWAGLVEDEDGEWCIAALRQSDCATIMTGLFDAGLYSKHLGTIAMRLAESPESLGIELRLAVVAALLRGVQVQESSMSRMNIFGLVSAVLETTEEKDRDPERLLWEVGHALGAIVDSSDNLDNLDSESVVNTLLLLDSPSQSDLHGLTSDQWGKLCSHLETSLPLNMLPMLPIIKGFQPSPSPLPTISIIPSSITLPFYDLVSLLQPHAPLPSTPPPKHKSLNQAGILGLVALSPPTALLRSPATRGLTKTYTRNDFRELRQLPSARQNTSRLPSMHVDDFVQVEMASSPLIQPVVPAGDMLQLSPPFTISKENGYS
;
A
#
# COMPACT_ATOMS: atom_id res chain seq x y z
N MET A 1 -36.54 16.89 3.24
CA MET A 1 -37.66 17.89 3.30
C MET A 1 -37.91 18.28 4.76
N LEU A 2 -38.47 19.48 5.08
CA LEU A 2 -38.90 19.80 6.46
C LEU A 2 -40.20 19.05 6.78
N LEU A 3 -40.18 18.18 7.79
CA LEU A 3 -41.34 17.41 8.23
C LEU A 3 -42.18 18.16 9.27
N GLN A 4 -41.54 18.81 10.25
CA GLN A 4 -42.21 19.49 11.36
C GLN A 4 -41.33 20.59 11.95
N TRP A 5 -41.93 21.73 12.31
CA TRP A 5 -41.37 22.73 13.23
C TRP A 5 -42.21 22.75 14.51
N CYS A 6 -41.58 22.77 15.68
CA CYS A 6 -42.30 22.85 16.95
C CYS A 6 -41.44 23.43 18.09
N THR A 7 -42.11 24.14 19.01
CA THR A 7 -41.58 24.48 20.33
C THR A 7 -42.28 23.58 21.35
N LEU A 8 -41.53 22.67 21.97
CA LEU A 8 -42.05 21.70 22.92
C LEU A 8 -41.91 22.21 24.35
N SER A 9 -42.92 21.98 25.19
CA SER A 9 -42.90 22.23 26.63
C SER A 9 -43.47 20.99 27.35
N PRO A 10 -42.74 20.35 28.29
CA PRO A 10 -43.20 19.11 28.90
C PRO A 10 -44.49 19.28 29.72
N ALA A 11 -45.41 18.34 29.60
CA ALA A 11 -46.64 18.34 30.37
C ALA A 11 -46.52 17.37 31.58
N GLY A 12 -46.41 17.91 32.79
CA GLY A 12 -46.40 17.16 34.05
C GLY A 12 -45.01 16.70 34.54
N PRO A 13 -44.95 15.95 35.65
CA PRO A 13 -43.70 15.63 36.36
C PRO A 13 -42.79 14.64 35.61
N SER A 14 -43.28 14.02 34.53
CA SER A 14 -42.54 13.04 33.74
C SER A 14 -41.55 13.66 32.75
N LYS A 15 -41.61 14.99 32.53
CA LYS A 15 -40.76 15.74 31.57
C LYS A 15 -40.76 15.16 30.15
N ILE A 16 -41.93 14.74 29.66
CA ILE A 16 -42.10 14.12 28.33
C ILE A 16 -42.96 15.01 27.42
N CYS A 17 -42.54 15.11 26.15
CA CYS A 17 -43.29 15.63 25.01
C CYS A 17 -43.43 14.55 23.93
N ALA A 18 -44.41 14.66 23.05
CA ALA A 18 -44.55 13.75 21.92
C ALA A 18 -44.93 14.51 20.65
N ILE A 19 -44.29 14.15 19.54
CA ILE A 19 -44.54 14.65 18.20
C ILE A 19 -45.16 13.50 17.40
N ARG A 20 -46.36 13.76 16.87
CA ARG A 20 -47.08 12.81 16.02
C ARG A 20 -47.05 13.29 14.58
N PHE A 21 -46.45 12.51 13.70
CA PHE A 21 -46.46 12.78 12.27
C PHE A 21 -47.80 12.33 11.65
N SER A 22 -48.32 13.12 10.71
CA SER A 22 -49.56 12.80 9.99
C SER A 22 -49.44 11.58 9.08
N SER A 23 -48.23 11.31 8.58
CA SER A 23 -47.87 10.20 7.69
C SER A 23 -46.65 9.45 8.23
N PRO A 24 -46.46 8.15 7.90
CA PRO A 24 -45.19 7.46 8.16
C PRO A 24 -44.07 8.27 7.51
N SER A 25 -43.10 8.68 8.32
CA SER A 25 -42.00 9.54 7.88
C SER A 25 -40.69 8.92 8.29
N ARG A 26 -39.68 9.04 7.43
CA ARG A 26 -38.30 8.71 7.74
C ARG A 26 -37.62 10.00 8.17
N VAL A 27 -37.21 10.07 9.43
CA VAL A 27 -36.49 11.23 9.97
C VAL A 27 -35.01 11.09 9.60
N HIS A 28 -34.46 12.13 8.99
CA HIS A 28 -33.04 12.20 8.59
C HIS A 28 -32.22 13.11 9.50
N SER A 29 -32.79 14.22 9.97
CA SER A 29 -32.10 15.11 10.92
C SER A 29 -33.07 15.87 11.83
N ILE A 30 -32.59 16.26 13.00
CA ILE A 30 -33.27 17.10 13.98
C ILE A 30 -32.37 18.30 14.26
N LYS A 31 -32.88 19.51 14.07
CA LYS A 31 -32.15 20.75 14.30
C LYS A 31 -32.75 21.52 15.47
N ILE A 32 -31.94 21.85 16.47
CA ILE A 32 -32.34 22.61 17.66
C ILE A 32 -31.79 24.04 17.53
N PHE A 33 -32.62 25.02 17.90
CA PHE A 33 -32.28 26.44 17.82
C PHE A 33 -32.25 27.06 19.21
N PRO A 34 -31.27 27.94 19.51
CA PRO A 34 -31.21 28.63 20.78
C PRO A 34 -32.26 29.75 20.82
N THR A 35 -32.47 30.32 22.00
CA THR A 35 -33.39 31.44 22.18
C THR A 35 -32.99 32.64 21.32
N ASP A 36 -33.99 33.35 20.79
CA ASP A 36 -33.87 34.57 19.97
C ASP A 36 -33.31 34.41 18.54
N VAL A 37 -33.10 33.17 18.07
CA VAL A 37 -32.72 32.90 16.68
C VAL A 37 -33.93 32.78 15.77
N GLN A 38 -33.83 33.32 14.55
CA GLN A 38 -34.81 33.15 13.47
C GLN A 38 -34.41 31.94 12.57
N PRO A 39 -35.07 30.78 12.71
CA PRO A 39 -34.72 29.56 11.97
C PRO A 39 -35.01 29.62 10.47
N PHE A 40 -35.98 30.44 10.05
CA PHE A 40 -36.43 30.51 8.65
C PHE A 40 -36.36 31.95 8.14
N GLY A 41 -35.41 32.24 7.25
CA GLY A 41 -35.24 33.59 6.68
C GLY A 41 -36.44 34.11 5.88
N GLN A 42 -37.35 33.22 5.46
CA GLN A 42 -38.60 33.58 4.77
C GLN A 42 -39.77 33.87 5.75
N SER A 43 -39.61 33.57 7.04
CA SER A 43 -40.63 33.71 8.08
C SER A 43 -40.03 34.30 9.36
N PRO A 44 -39.72 35.62 9.38
CA PRO A 44 -39.05 36.27 10.50
C PRO A 44 -39.87 36.32 11.80
N ASP A 45 -41.19 36.07 11.72
CA ASP A 45 -42.10 36.01 12.87
C ASP A 45 -41.86 34.77 13.77
N ILE A 46 -41.16 33.76 13.25
CA ILE A 46 -40.81 32.56 14.00
C ILE A 46 -39.50 32.84 14.74
N ILE A 47 -39.59 32.97 16.06
CA ILE A 47 -38.44 33.13 16.95
C ILE A 47 -38.33 31.87 17.80
N ALA A 48 -37.14 31.25 17.81
CA ALA A 48 -36.88 30.08 18.62
C ALA A 48 -36.79 30.45 20.11
N ARG A 49 -37.27 29.54 20.96
CA ARG A 49 -37.14 29.60 22.42
C ARG A 49 -36.71 28.24 22.94
N THR A 50 -35.56 28.19 23.60
CA THR A 50 -34.96 26.98 24.16
C THR A 50 -34.32 27.31 25.51
N GLU A 51 -34.84 26.73 26.58
CA GLU A 51 -34.45 26.96 27.98
C GLU A 51 -34.44 25.61 28.71
N PRO A 52 -33.36 25.20 29.41
CA PRO A 52 -32.09 25.91 29.68
C PRO A 52 -31.13 25.92 28.47
N GLU A 53 -29.99 26.61 28.58
CA GLU A 53 -29.01 26.75 27.47
C GLU A 53 -28.37 25.42 27.04
N ALA A 54 -28.22 24.46 27.96
CA ALA A 54 -27.70 23.12 27.69
C ALA A 54 -28.43 22.06 28.51
N PHE A 55 -28.70 20.90 27.90
CA PHE A 55 -29.41 19.77 28.51
C PHE A 55 -29.33 18.49 27.66
N PHE A 56 -29.68 17.35 28.26
CA PHE A 56 -29.84 16.07 27.57
C PHE A 56 -31.29 15.83 27.15
N LEU A 57 -31.47 15.25 25.95
CA LEU A 57 -32.74 14.89 25.34
C LEU A 57 -32.76 13.40 24.97
N ASP A 58 -33.55 12.60 25.68
CA ASP A 58 -33.90 11.25 25.27
C ASP A 58 -35.02 11.30 24.22
N VAL A 59 -34.69 10.93 22.99
CA VAL A 59 -35.61 10.80 21.87
C VAL A 59 -35.95 9.33 21.64
N TYR A 60 -37.23 8.99 21.60
CA TYR A 60 -37.69 7.64 21.28
C TYR A 60 -38.51 7.65 20.00
N PHE A 61 -38.11 6.84 19.03
CA PHE A 61 -38.87 6.63 17.80
C PHE A 61 -39.69 5.34 17.89
N ASN A 62 -40.98 5.41 17.54
CA ASN A 62 -41.76 4.21 17.30
C ASN A 62 -41.41 3.65 15.91
N ALA A 63 -40.74 2.49 15.87
CA ALA A 63 -40.31 1.86 14.63
C ALA A 63 -41.47 1.11 13.95
N HIS A 64 -41.91 1.59 12.79
CA HIS A 64 -42.84 0.90 11.91
C HIS A 64 -42.06 0.25 10.75
N PRO A 65 -42.07 -1.09 10.62
CA PRO A 65 -41.43 -1.74 9.48
C PRO A 65 -42.18 -1.39 8.19
N VAL A 66 -41.45 -0.93 7.18
CA VAL A 66 -41.95 -0.67 5.83
C VAL A 66 -41.85 -1.98 5.05
N GLY A 67 -42.97 -2.53 4.62
CA GLY A 67 -43.00 -3.83 3.94
C GLY A 67 -42.28 -3.79 2.59
N SER A 68 -41.35 -4.72 2.35
CA SER A 68 -40.88 -5.02 1.00
C SER A 68 -42.04 -5.65 0.18
N ALA A 69 -42.16 -5.26 -1.10
CA ALA A 69 -43.24 -5.70 -1.99
C ALA A 69 -43.34 -7.23 -2.16
N ASP A 70 -42.32 -8.00 -1.77
CA ASP A 70 -42.28 -9.47 -1.88
C ASP A 70 -42.59 -10.25 -0.58
N ALA A 71 -42.86 -9.58 0.55
CA ALA A 71 -43.13 -10.27 1.81
C ALA A 71 -44.60 -10.72 1.92
N LYS A 72 -44.90 -12.00 1.64
CA LYS A 72 -46.24 -12.63 1.79
C LYS A 72 -46.80 -12.67 3.22
N GLN A 73 -46.09 -12.16 4.23
CA GLN A 73 -46.61 -12.01 5.59
C GLN A 73 -46.37 -10.59 6.08
N LYS A 74 -47.45 -9.89 6.45
CA LYS A 74 -47.37 -8.70 7.30
C LYS A 74 -46.73 -9.11 8.62
N LEU A 75 -45.45 -8.79 8.80
CA LEU A 75 -44.76 -8.92 10.07
C LEU A 75 -45.54 -8.14 11.13
N LYS A 76 -45.85 -8.81 12.24
CA LYS A 76 -46.57 -8.23 13.39
C LYS A 76 -45.68 -7.09 13.93
N ALA A 77 -46.17 -5.86 13.93
CA ALA A 77 -45.39 -4.70 14.36
C ALA A 77 -44.96 -4.86 15.83
N PRO A 78 -43.66 -4.97 16.15
CA PRO A 78 -43.21 -4.74 17.51
C PRO A 78 -43.38 -3.24 17.77
N ASN A 79 -44.13 -2.85 18.80
CA ASN A 79 -44.12 -1.48 19.33
C ASN A 79 -42.78 -1.25 20.07
N ALA A 80 -41.66 -1.42 19.38
CA ALA A 80 -40.33 -1.18 19.90
C ALA A 80 -40.07 0.33 19.80
N LEU A 81 -39.89 0.97 20.95
CA LEU A 81 -39.36 2.31 21.03
C LEU A 81 -37.84 2.20 20.89
N MET A 82 -37.28 2.80 19.86
CA MET A 82 -35.83 2.91 19.71
C MET A 82 -35.37 4.19 20.41
N PRO A 83 -34.60 4.08 21.51
CA PRO A 83 -34.06 5.24 22.21
C PRO A 83 -32.87 5.84 21.44
N THR A 84 -32.69 7.15 21.56
CA THR A 84 -31.56 7.93 21.06
C THR A 84 -31.36 9.10 22.01
N VAL A 85 -30.14 9.40 22.43
CA VAL A 85 -29.86 10.53 23.32
C VAL A 85 -29.26 11.67 22.49
N ILE A 86 -29.76 12.88 22.68
CA ILE A 86 -29.27 14.11 22.04
C ILE A 86 -28.68 15.02 23.14
N PRO A 87 -27.35 15.21 23.18
CA PRO A 87 -26.73 16.18 24.06
C PRO A 87 -26.74 17.57 23.42
N TYR A 88 -27.55 18.49 23.94
CA TYR A 88 -27.63 19.87 23.46
C TYR A 88 -26.76 20.79 24.32
N ALA A 89 -25.67 21.30 23.75
CA ALA A 89 -24.69 22.17 24.42
C ALA A 89 -24.88 23.67 24.11
N GLY A 90 -26.07 24.07 23.62
CA GLY A 90 -26.35 25.44 23.20
C GLY A 90 -26.05 25.71 21.71
N GLY A 91 -26.46 26.89 21.22
CA GLY A 91 -26.27 27.28 19.82
C GLY A 91 -27.22 26.59 18.82
N ILE A 92 -26.99 26.80 17.51
CA ILE A 92 -27.78 26.14 16.45
C ILE A 92 -27.08 24.83 16.10
N VAL A 93 -27.70 23.69 16.41
CA VAL A 93 -27.08 22.37 16.20
C VAL A 93 -28.04 21.45 15.44
N GLU A 94 -27.48 20.69 14.49
CA GLU A 94 -28.22 19.70 13.69
C GLU A 94 -27.68 18.29 13.97
N TYR A 95 -28.58 17.39 14.37
CA TYR A 95 -28.30 16.00 14.69
C TYR A 95 -28.84 15.12 13.57
N ALA A 96 -27.97 14.34 12.93
CA ALA A 96 -28.39 13.34 11.96
C ALA A 96 -29.05 12.15 12.67
N VAL A 97 -30.14 11.65 12.09
CA VAL A 97 -30.88 10.47 12.57
C VAL A 97 -30.78 9.41 11.49
N ASN A 98 -30.03 8.34 11.74
CA ASN A 98 -29.88 7.25 10.79
C ASN A 98 -31.05 6.26 10.92
N MET A 99 -32.20 6.62 10.35
CA MET A 99 -33.36 5.73 10.26
C MET A 99 -33.23 4.86 9.00
N GLY A 100 -32.99 3.56 9.18
CA GLY A 100 -32.78 2.61 8.09
C GLY A 100 -33.90 2.59 7.04
N SER A 101 -33.59 2.08 5.84
CA SER A 101 -34.54 2.05 4.72
C SER A 101 -35.79 1.21 5.02
N GLU A 102 -35.64 0.19 5.87
CA GLU A 102 -36.69 -0.72 6.29
C GLU A 102 -37.64 -0.17 7.37
N PHE A 103 -37.35 1.00 7.97
CA PHE A 103 -38.15 1.58 9.05
C PHE A 103 -38.68 2.98 8.73
N ALA A 104 -39.87 3.28 9.28
CA ALA A 104 -40.47 4.60 9.30
C ALA A 104 -41.05 4.87 10.70
N THR A 105 -41.33 6.13 11.02
CA THR A 105 -41.96 6.50 12.29
C THR A 105 -43.21 7.36 12.10
N ARG A 106 -44.15 7.23 13.04
CA ARG A 106 -45.31 8.13 13.18
C ARG A 106 -45.33 8.86 14.51
N LEU A 107 -44.44 8.48 15.44
CA LEU A 107 -44.41 8.99 16.80
C LEU A 107 -42.95 9.12 17.24
N MET A 108 -42.58 10.34 17.59
CA MET A 108 -41.33 10.68 18.26
C MET A 108 -41.68 11.15 19.67
N ILE A 109 -41.13 10.52 20.69
CA ILE A 109 -41.27 10.92 22.09
C ILE A 109 -39.97 11.61 22.48
N VAL A 110 -40.06 12.76 23.15
CA VAL A 110 -38.91 13.55 23.59
C VAL A 110 -39.01 13.70 25.10
N ARG A 111 -37.98 13.26 25.82
CA ARG A 111 -37.88 13.38 27.27
C ARG A 111 -36.57 14.08 27.60
N GLY A 112 -36.54 14.97 28.58
CA GLY A 112 -35.30 15.64 28.96
C GLY A 112 -35.52 16.72 30.00
N ASP A 113 -34.43 17.29 30.49
CA ASP A 113 -34.45 18.33 31.52
C ASP A 113 -34.56 19.73 30.92
N PHE A 114 -35.57 19.95 30.06
CA PHE A 114 -35.87 21.24 29.43
C PHE A 114 -37.19 21.84 29.89
N GLU A 115 -37.26 23.17 29.93
CA GLU A 115 -38.51 23.92 30.11
C GLU A 115 -39.20 24.14 28.77
N THR A 116 -38.42 24.60 27.79
CA THR A 116 -38.87 24.78 26.40
C THR A 116 -37.75 24.37 25.44
N VAL A 117 -38.09 23.76 24.30
CA VAL A 117 -37.11 23.46 23.24
C VAL A 117 -37.73 23.70 21.86
N SER A 118 -37.05 24.47 21.03
CA SER A 118 -37.46 24.75 19.66
C SER A 118 -36.66 23.90 18.66
N MET A 119 -37.35 23.03 17.91
CA MET A 119 -36.73 22.09 16.99
C MET A 119 -37.40 22.01 15.62
N ALA A 120 -36.59 21.84 14.57
CA ALA A 120 -36.99 21.52 13.21
C ALA A 120 -36.60 20.09 12.87
N ILE A 121 -37.53 19.30 12.34
CA ILE A 121 -37.33 17.89 12.00
C ILE A 121 -37.34 17.76 10.49
N TYR A 122 -36.27 17.23 9.91
CA TYR A 122 -36.12 17.01 8.49
C TYR A 122 -36.14 15.51 8.16
N GLY A 123 -36.67 15.18 6.99
CA GLY A 123 -36.86 13.80 6.56
C GLY A 123 -37.66 13.70 5.28
N ASP A 124 -38.14 12.50 4.98
CA ASP A 124 -39.01 12.21 3.83
C ASP A 124 -40.28 11.47 4.28
N VAL A 125 -41.38 11.69 3.59
CA VAL A 125 -42.63 10.95 3.82
C VAL A 125 -42.56 9.62 3.09
N VAL A 126 -42.73 8.51 3.80
CA VAL A 126 -42.73 7.17 3.23
C VAL A 126 -44.13 6.86 2.71
N SER A 127 -44.29 6.94 1.39
CA SER A 127 -45.48 6.49 0.67
C SER A 127 -45.26 5.08 0.09
N ASP A 128 -46.25 4.18 0.21
CA ASP A 128 -46.24 2.82 -0.40
C ASP A 128 -46.14 2.82 -1.94
N THR A 129 -46.16 4.00 -2.57
CA THR A 129 -46.03 4.20 -4.01
C THR A 129 -45.02 5.31 -4.29
N SER A 130 -43.73 4.99 -4.30
CA SER A 130 -42.79 5.84 -5.03
C SER A 130 -43.04 5.63 -6.53
N PRO A 131 -43.26 6.69 -7.33
CA PRO A 131 -43.15 6.54 -8.78
C PRO A 131 -41.69 6.18 -9.04
N LYS A 132 -41.41 4.98 -9.55
CA LYS A 132 -40.09 4.69 -10.12
C LYS A 132 -39.81 5.80 -11.15
N PRO A 133 -38.74 6.60 -11.01
CA PRO A 133 -38.37 7.51 -12.06
C PRO A 133 -38.16 6.67 -13.33
N THR A 134 -38.99 6.87 -14.33
CA THR A 134 -38.92 6.17 -15.63
C THR A 134 -37.71 6.59 -16.45
N THR A 135 -36.94 7.57 -15.95
CA THR A 135 -35.75 8.09 -16.60
C THR A 135 -34.65 8.21 -15.56
N TYR A 136 -33.57 7.47 -15.77
CA TYR A 136 -32.33 7.61 -15.01
C TYR A 136 -31.74 8.99 -15.31
N SER A 137 -31.79 9.89 -14.33
CA SER A 137 -30.96 11.10 -14.35
C SER A 137 -29.68 10.78 -13.59
N PRO A 138 -28.51 10.74 -14.25
CA PRO A 138 -27.25 10.56 -13.53
C PRO A 138 -27.10 11.71 -12.53
N LEU A 139 -27.13 11.39 -11.22
CA LEU A 139 -26.66 12.33 -10.22
C LEU A 139 -25.14 12.41 -10.39
N THR A 140 -24.64 13.61 -10.64
CA THR A 140 -23.21 13.88 -10.50
C THR A 140 -22.82 13.51 -9.07
N LEU A 141 -21.89 12.57 -8.94
CA LEU A 141 -21.27 12.26 -7.65
C LEU A 141 -20.78 13.57 -7.04
N PRO A 142 -21.00 13.82 -5.73
CA PRO A 142 -20.46 15.00 -5.07
C PRO A 142 -18.95 15.04 -5.29
N THR A 143 -18.47 15.98 -6.09
CA THR A 143 -17.04 16.24 -6.19
C THR A 143 -16.63 16.89 -4.89
N HIS A 144 -15.99 16.11 -4.00
CA HIS A 144 -15.36 16.64 -2.80
C HIS A 144 -14.20 17.54 -3.23
N SER A 145 -14.42 18.84 -3.32
CA SER A 145 -13.34 19.83 -3.43
C SER A 145 -12.75 20.04 -2.04
N THR A 146 -11.45 19.82 -1.88
CA THR A 146 -10.72 20.20 -0.67
C THR A 146 -10.81 21.72 -0.51
N VAL A 147 -11.51 22.18 0.53
CA VAL A 147 -11.55 23.61 0.86
C VAL A 147 -10.24 23.94 1.57
N PRO A 148 -9.42 24.89 1.07
CA PRO A 148 -8.20 25.29 1.75
C PRO A 148 -8.55 25.93 3.10
N LEU A 149 -7.66 25.74 4.08
CA LEU A 149 -7.79 26.40 5.39
C LEU A 149 -7.83 27.92 5.22
N VAL A 150 -8.58 28.57 6.09
CA VAL A 150 -8.55 30.03 6.21
C VAL A 150 -7.13 30.43 6.66
N PRO A 151 -6.47 31.42 6.02
CA PRO A 151 -5.08 31.78 6.34
C PRO A 151 -4.83 32.11 7.82
N ALA A 152 -5.84 32.63 8.53
CA ALA A 152 -5.75 32.91 9.96
C ALA A 152 -5.60 31.65 10.84
N LEU A 153 -6.01 30.48 10.34
CA LEU A 153 -5.92 29.18 11.01
C LEU A 153 -4.79 28.32 10.44
N ASP A 154 -4.06 28.78 9.42
CA ASP A 154 -3.00 28.02 8.77
C ASP A 154 -1.62 28.51 9.24
N ALA A 155 -1.14 27.93 10.34
CA ALA A 155 0.17 28.25 10.91
C ALA A 155 1.34 27.97 9.95
N ALA A 156 1.23 26.94 9.10
CA ALA A 156 2.24 26.55 8.13
C ALA A 156 2.54 27.65 7.09
N LYS A 157 1.51 28.44 6.74
CA LYS A 157 1.60 29.56 5.78
C LYS A 157 1.74 30.92 6.45
N SER A 158 1.60 31.01 7.76
CA SER A 158 1.78 32.24 8.50
C SER A 158 3.28 32.60 8.59
N SER A 159 3.61 33.87 8.36
CA SER A 159 4.97 34.38 8.62
C SER A 159 5.31 34.32 10.10
N ASP A 160 4.32 34.50 10.98
CA ASP A 160 4.47 34.32 12.42
C ASP A 160 3.59 33.15 12.89
N PRO A 161 4.18 31.98 13.18
CA PRO A 161 3.41 30.80 13.61
C PRO A 161 2.77 30.97 15.00
N THR A 162 3.21 31.94 15.82
CA THR A 162 2.67 32.18 17.18
C THR A 162 1.44 33.08 17.20
N ALA A 163 1.12 33.75 16.08
CA ALA A 163 0.09 34.79 16.01
C ALA A 163 -1.30 34.27 16.39
N LEU A 164 -1.67 33.07 15.95
CA LEU A 164 -2.96 32.45 16.29
C LEU A 164 -3.09 32.20 17.80
N ALA A 165 -2.04 31.68 18.43
CA ALA A 165 -2.02 31.45 19.88
C ALA A 165 -2.16 32.77 20.65
N ARG A 166 -1.46 33.83 20.24
CA ARG A 166 -1.60 35.17 20.86
C ARG A 166 -3.00 35.74 20.71
N ASN A 167 -3.65 35.54 19.56
CA ASN A 167 -5.03 35.96 19.34
C ASN A 167 -6.04 35.17 20.20
N LEU A 168 -5.81 33.88 20.41
CA LEU A 168 -6.62 33.06 21.31
C LEU A 168 -6.42 33.48 22.78
N LEU A 169 -5.18 33.70 23.19
CA LEU A 169 -4.84 34.14 24.55
C LEU A 169 -5.44 35.51 24.90
N ALA A 170 -5.51 36.42 23.92
CA ALA A 170 -6.15 37.73 24.06
C ALA A 170 -7.67 37.68 24.34
N LEU A 171 -8.31 36.51 24.23
CA LEU A 171 -9.69 36.31 24.68
C LEU A 171 -9.82 36.32 26.21
N ILE A 172 -8.71 36.13 26.93
CA ILE A 172 -8.65 36.22 28.39
C ILE A 172 -8.28 37.67 28.76
N PRO A 173 -9.08 38.38 29.58
CA PRO A 173 -8.72 39.71 30.08
C PRO A 173 -7.41 39.67 30.88
N ASP A 174 -6.53 40.65 30.67
CA ASP A 174 -5.24 40.78 31.37
C ASP A 174 -4.35 39.52 31.34
N ALA A 175 -4.37 38.78 30.22
CA ALA A 175 -3.60 37.56 30.07
C ALA A 175 -2.07 37.81 30.08
N PRO A 176 -1.27 36.91 30.69
CA PRO A 176 0.20 36.96 30.63
C PRO A 176 0.72 36.77 29.20
N SER A 177 2.02 37.08 28.98
CA SER A 177 2.66 36.85 27.69
C SER A 177 2.72 35.34 27.35
N LEU A 178 2.69 35.01 26.05
CA LEU A 178 2.76 33.61 25.60
C LEU A 178 4.03 32.91 26.10
N GLY A 179 5.17 33.61 26.15
CA GLY A 179 6.42 33.06 26.69
C GLY A 179 6.31 32.69 28.17
N LEU A 180 5.69 33.55 28.99
CA LEU A 180 5.44 33.27 30.40
C LEU A 180 4.47 32.09 30.57
N VAL A 181 3.40 32.03 29.77
CA VAL A 181 2.47 30.89 29.76
C VAL A 181 3.18 29.58 29.46
N THR A 182 4.01 29.53 28.41
CA THR A 182 4.77 28.34 28.05
C THR A 182 5.66 27.87 29.19
N ARG A 183 6.38 28.79 29.85
CA ARG A 183 7.24 28.46 31.00
C ARG A 183 6.45 27.90 32.18
N LEU A 184 5.31 28.52 32.51
CA LEU A 184 4.48 28.11 33.66
C LEU A 184 3.78 26.76 33.41
N MET A 185 3.37 26.46 32.18
CA MET A 185 2.61 25.24 31.87
C MET A 185 3.50 24.01 31.62
N PHE A 186 4.66 24.19 30.98
CA PHE A 186 5.49 23.06 30.52
C PHE A 186 6.88 22.99 31.14
N CYS A 187 7.48 24.12 31.52
CA CYS A 187 8.90 24.16 31.91
C CYS A 187 9.12 24.14 33.43
N LEU A 188 8.35 24.94 34.16
CA LEU A 188 8.56 25.24 35.58
C LEU A 188 7.31 24.88 36.38
N LYS A 189 7.38 23.78 37.14
CA LYS A 189 6.31 23.38 38.04
C LYS A 189 6.22 24.35 39.23
N GLN A 190 5.18 25.19 39.23
CA GLN A 190 4.96 26.16 40.30
C GLN A 190 4.52 25.49 41.60
N PRO A 191 4.97 25.98 42.77
CA PRO A 191 4.41 25.60 44.07
C PRO A 191 2.90 25.84 44.12
N ASN A 192 2.15 24.97 44.81
CA ASN A 192 0.69 25.11 44.93
C ASN A 192 0.30 26.44 45.58
N ASP A 193 1.07 26.90 46.57
CA ASP A 193 0.83 28.15 47.29
C ASP A 193 0.91 29.39 46.37
N ASP A 194 1.71 29.33 45.30
CA ASP A 194 1.91 30.45 44.38
C ASP A 194 0.66 30.74 43.54
N TRP A 195 -0.21 29.74 43.31
CA TRP A 195 -1.46 29.91 42.56
C TRP A 195 -2.50 30.75 43.29
N GLU A 196 -2.40 30.85 44.62
CA GLU A 196 -3.34 31.60 45.46
C GLU A 196 -2.93 33.07 45.66
N LEU A 197 -1.72 33.44 45.23
CA LEU A 197 -1.20 34.80 45.42
C LEU A 197 -1.81 35.79 44.41
N PRO A 198 -2.17 37.02 44.83
CA PRO A 198 -2.75 38.04 43.94
C PRO A 198 -1.82 38.49 42.79
N GLU A 199 -0.51 38.29 42.96
CA GLU A 199 0.53 38.69 42.02
C GLU A 199 0.76 37.62 40.92
N PHE A 200 0.22 36.41 41.09
CA PHE A 200 0.24 35.37 40.07
C PHE A 200 -0.61 35.81 38.86
N PRO A 201 -0.15 35.67 37.60
CA PRO A 201 0.98 34.87 37.12
C PRO A 201 2.34 35.58 37.05
N HIS A 202 2.45 36.83 37.46
CA HIS A 202 3.66 37.66 37.37
C HIS A 202 4.56 37.54 38.60
N LEU A 203 4.71 36.32 39.12
CA LEU A 203 5.64 36.01 40.20
C LEU A 203 6.99 35.62 39.61
N TYR A 204 8.01 36.43 39.86
CA TYR A 204 9.36 36.21 39.34
C TYR A 204 10.35 35.80 40.43
N SER A 205 11.41 35.09 40.04
CA SER A 205 12.56 34.81 40.90
C SER A 205 13.33 36.10 41.21
N ASP A 206 13.59 36.35 42.48
CA ASP A 206 14.51 37.43 42.89
C ASP A 206 15.96 36.91 42.84
N LEU A 207 16.72 37.36 41.85
CA LEU A 207 18.13 37.00 41.70
C LEU A 207 19.08 38.02 42.38
N ASN A 208 18.53 39.09 42.99
CA ASN A 208 19.28 40.26 43.43
C ASN A 208 19.62 40.30 44.92
N GLU A 209 19.26 39.29 45.71
CA GLU A 209 19.55 39.32 47.15
C GLU A 209 21.08 39.28 47.38
N GLU A 210 21.66 40.47 47.59
CA GLU A 210 23.07 40.69 47.93
C GLU A 210 23.48 40.06 49.28
N GLU A 211 22.51 39.60 50.09
CA GLU A 211 22.68 39.04 51.43
C GLU A 211 22.44 37.51 51.54
N MET A 212 22.07 36.81 50.45
CA MET A 212 21.90 35.35 50.50
C MET A 212 23.24 34.62 50.46
N ASP A 213 23.55 33.85 51.51
CA ASP A 213 24.47 32.72 51.42
C ASP A 213 23.82 31.65 50.53
N ILE A 214 24.12 31.68 49.22
CA ILE A 214 23.55 30.75 48.26
C ILE A 214 24.33 29.43 48.31
N ASP A 215 23.71 28.38 48.81
CA ASP A 215 24.14 27.00 48.54
C ASP A 215 23.44 26.45 47.28
N LEU A 216 23.89 25.27 46.79
CA LEU A 216 23.37 24.68 45.55
C LEU A 216 21.87 24.31 45.63
N ASP A 217 21.38 23.91 46.81
CA ASP A 217 19.95 23.60 47.02
C ASP A 217 19.10 24.88 46.98
N THR A 218 19.56 25.96 47.62
CA THR A 218 18.91 27.26 47.60
C THR A 218 18.92 27.86 46.19
N ALA A 219 20.04 27.76 45.46
CA ALA A 219 20.13 28.14 44.06
C ALA A 219 19.12 27.36 43.20
N PHE A 220 19.11 26.03 43.34
CA PHE A 220 18.15 25.17 42.63
C PHE A 220 16.71 25.60 42.91
N ARG A 221 16.32 25.77 44.18
CA ARG A 221 14.97 26.19 44.59
C ARG A 221 14.59 27.59 44.12
N SER A 222 15.53 28.54 44.11
CA SER A 222 15.27 29.92 43.65
C SER A 222 14.85 29.96 42.17
N LEU A 223 15.30 29.00 41.37
CA LEU A 223 14.94 28.87 39.94
C LEU A 223 13.66 28.06 39.69
N SER A 224 12.87 27.78 40.74
CA SER A 224 11.53 27.17 40.55
C SER A 224 10.53 28.13 39.90
N ARG A 225 10.77 29.44 40.04
CA ARG A 225 9.96 30.52 39.46
C ARG A 225 10.60 31.04 38.17
N PRO A 226 9.82 31.65 37.26
CA PRO A 226 10.37 32.28 36.07
C PRO A 226 11.18 33.52 36.44
N VAL A 227 12.27 33.77 35.73
CA VAL A 227 12.99 35.04 35.78
C VAL A 227 12.30 36.03 34.83
N ALA A 228 12.23 37.29 35.25
CA ALA A 228 11.62 38.36 34.46
C ALA A 228 12.39 38.58 33.15
N ASP A 229 11.68 38.78 32.04
CA ASP A 229 12.30 38.92 30.71
C ASP A 229 13.12 40.22 30.58
N ASP A 230 12.85 41.22 31.41
CA ASP A 230 13.49 42.54 31.45
C ASP A 230 14.65 42.65 32.47
N ILE A 231 15.07 41.52 33.06
CA ILE A 231 16.21 41.47 33.99
C ILE A 231 17.52 41.92 33.32
N SER A 232 18.39 42.59 34.08
CA SER A 232 19.68 43.05 33.53
C SER A 232 20.70 41.92 33.43
N SER A 233 21.52 41.95 32.37
CA SER A 233 22.58 40.96 32.15
C SER A 233 23.60 40.89 33.30
N GLU A 234 23.86 42.01 33.98
CA GLU A 234 24.76 42.06 35.15
C GLU A 234 24.22 41.22 36.32
N GLN A 235 22.91 41.21 36.54
CA GLN A 235 22.27 40.42 37.61
C GLN A 235 22.30 38.92 37.31
N LEU A 236 22.09 38.54 36.05
CA LEU A 236 22.20 37.16 35.59
C LEU A 236 23.61 36.60 35.79
N HIS A 237 24.64 37.37 35.39
CA HIS A 237 26.04 37.00 35.59
C HIS A 237 26.44 36.98 37.07
N GLY A 238 25.93 37.93 37.87
CA GLY A 238 26.13 37.98 39.31
C GLY A 238 25.61 36.72 40.02
N PHE A 239 24.39 36.28 39.66
CA PHE A 239 23.82 35.04 40.17
C PHE A 239 24.60 33.80 39.70
N ALA A 240 24.94 33.70 38.41
CA ALA A 240 25.75 32.61 37.87
C ALA A 240 27.10 32.45 38.59
N LYS A 241 27.74 33.58 38.95
CA LYS A 241 28.97 33.59 39.74
C LYS A 241 28.76 33.05 41.15
N LYS A 242 27.69 33.42 41.85
CA LYS A 242 27.35 32.88 43.17
C LYS A 242 27.13 31.36 43.11
N VAL A 243 26.44 30.86 42.06
CA VAL A 243 26.27 29.41 41.86
C VAL A 243 27.62 28.72 41.70
N SER A 244 28.54 29.30 40.91
CA SER A 244 29.89 28.76 40.76
C SER A 244 30.71 28.79 42.05
N GLU A 245 30.57 29.84 42.87
CA GLU A 245 31.25 29.95 44.17
C GLU A 245 30.70 28.93 45.19
N ALA A 246 29.45 28.48 45.03
CA ALA A 246 28.81 27.44 45.84
C ALA A 246 29.21 26.00 45.45
N VAL A 247 29.94 25.81 44.34
CA VAL A 247 30.44 24.51 43.89
C VAL A 247 31.57 24.04 44.82
N GLY A 248 31.23 23.18 45.79
CA GLY A 248 32.16 22.57 46.74
C GLY A 248 32.94 21.36 46.19
N PRO A 249 33.67 20.61 47.06
CA PRO A 249 34.32 19.36 46.66
C PRO A 249 33.29 18.31 46.21
N LYS A 250 33.71 17.42 45.31
CA LYS A 250 32.84 16.40 44.68
C LYS A 250 31.95 15.65 45.69
N ASP A 251 30.64 15.79 45.51
CA ASP A 251 29.59 15.09 46.27
C ASP A 251 28.59 14.42 45.30
N GLU A 252 27.98 13.32 45.71
CA GLU A 252 26.99 12.58 44.90
C GLU A 252 25.76 13.44 44.57
N ALA A 253 25.37 14.36 45.46
CA ALA A 253 24.24 15.27 45.23
C ALA A 253 24.58 16.46 44.32
N GLN A 254 25.86 16.76 44.09
CA GLN A 254 26.30 17.95 43.36
C GLN A 254 25.95 17.89 41.87
N SER A 255 26.14 16.73 41.23
CA SER A 255 25.79 16.50 39.83
C SER A 255 24.30 16.68 39.58
N TYR A 256 23.45 16.18 40.49
CA TYR A 256 22.01 16.34 40.45
C TYR A 256 21.58 17.81 40.56
N PHE A 257 22.08 18.56 41.55
CA PHE A 257 21.71 19.97 41.72
C PHE A 257 22.16 20.84 40.54
N ILE A 258 23.38 20.64 40.03
CA ILE A 258 23.88 21.38 38.86
C ILE A 258 23.09 21.03 37.61
N ALA A 259 22.81 19.74 37.35
CA ALA A 259 21.92 19.33 36.27
C ALA A 259 20.54 20.01 36.41
N GLY A 260 20.00 20.05 37.63
CA GLY A 260 18.74 20.72 37.96
C GLY A 260 18.74 22.22 37.66
N ILE A 261 19.81 22.93 38.01
CA ILE A 261 19.99 24.36 37.72
C ILE A 261 20.07 24.60 36.22
N LEU A 262 20.83 23.79 35.48
CA LEU A 262 20.91 23.85 34.01
C LEU A 262 19.53 23.61 33.38
N SER A 263 18.78 22.63 33.88
CA SER A 263 17.46 22.30 33.38
C SER A 263 16.42 23.39 33.63
N ARG A 264 16.45 24.02 34.81
CA ARG A 264 15.53 25.14 35.14
C ARG A 264 15.88 26.43 34.41
N SER A 265 17.17 26.68 34.16
CA SER A 265 17.63 27.84 33.38
C SER A 265 17.40 27.67 31.87
N ALA A 266 17.35 26.43 31.36
CA ALA A 266 17.18 26.12 29.94
C ALA A 266 15.95 26.75 29.27
N SER A 267 14.87 26.98 30.02
CA SER A 267 13.61 27.56 29.50
C SER A 267 13.50 29.08 29.67
N GLN A 268 14.48 29.70 30.32
CA GLN A 268 14.45 31.11 30.72
C GLN A 268 15.09 32.00 29.65
N ASN A 269 15.43 33.25 30.01
CA ASN A 269 16.10 34.17 29.09
C ASN A 269 17.38 33.52 28.51
N PRO A 270 17.58 33.53 27.18
CA PRO A 270 18.77 32.97 26.53
C PRO A 270 20.11 33.43 27.15
N GLU A 271 20.21 34.68 27.58
CA GLU A 271 21.42 35.22 28.21
C GLU A 271 21.76 34.52 29.54
N PHE A 272 20.76 33.98 30.24
CA PHE A 272 20.96 33.36 31.54
C PHE A 272 21.66 32.00 31.44
N ALA A 273 21.24 31.15 30.49
CA ALA A 273 21.90 29.88 30.22
C ALA A 273 23.35 30.12 29.79
N GLN A 274 23.59 31.12 28.92
CA GLN A 274 24.93 31.50 28.49
C GLN A 274 25.80 31.99 29.66
N ALA A 275 25.26 32.81 30.56
CA ALA A 275 25.97 33.29 31.75
C ALA A 275 26.38 32.13 32.67
N LEU A 276 25.50 31.14 32.90
CA LEU A 276 25.83 29.93 33.66
C LEU A 276 26.91 29.10 32.96
N MET A 277 26.82 28.93 31.64
CA MET A 277 27.79 28.14 30.88
C MET A 277 29.19 28.75 30.84
N GLN A 278 29.32 30.07 30.94
CA GLN A 278 30.61 30.75 30.93
C GLN A 278 31.37 30.62 32.26
N VAL A 279 30.66 30.42 33.37
CA VAL A 279 31.25 30.44 34.72
C VAL A 279 31.38 29.02 35.31
N LEU A 280 30.53 28.07 34.93
CA LEU A 280 30.55 26.69 35.44
C LEU A 280 31.57 25.81 34.71
N GLU A 281 32.51 25.22 35.46
CA GLU A 281 33.44 24.20 34.95
C GLU A 281 32.79 22.79 34.94
N LEU A 282 31.96 22.50 33.93
CA LEU A 282 31.20 21.24 33.86
C LEU A 282 32.08 19.97 33.80
N GLU A 283 33.27 20.04 33.21
CA GLU A 283 34.21 18.90 33.13
C GLU A 283 34.69 18.45 34.52
N ALA A 284 34.78 19.38 35.48
CA ALA A 284 35.15 19.06 36.86
C ALA A 284 33.98 18.48 37.66
N ILE A 285 32.74 18.71 37.22
CA ILE A 285 31.50 18.37 37.93
C ILE A 285 30.95 17.00 37.51
N PHE A 286 30.89 16.73 36.20
CA PHE A 286 30.30 15.49 35.67
C PHE A 286 31.36 14.42 35.39
N ASP A 287 31.24 13.26 36.04
CA ASP A 287 32.02 12.06 35.72
C ASP A 287 31.15 10.80 35.72
N ALA A 288 31.71 9.69 35.23
CA ALA A 288 30.97 8.42 35.11
C ALA A 288 30.56 7.82 36.47
N SER A 289 31.14 8.28 37.57
CA SER A 289 30.82 7.83 38.93
C SER A 289 29.74 8.67 39.62
N THR A 290 29.57 9.93 39.23
CA THR A 290 28.63 10.90 39.84
C THR A 290 27.36 11.08 39.01
N THR A 291 27.33 10.55 37.78
CA THR A 291 26.18 10.67 36.87
C THR A 291 25.20 9.51 37.13
N ASP A 292 24.17 9.78 37.92
CA ASP A 292 23.08 8.86 38.22
C ASP A 292 21.90 9.03 37.24
N GLU A 293 20.85 8.21 37.43
CA GLU A 293 19.68 8.19 36.56
C GLU A 293 18.93 9.53 36.56
N ASP A 294 18.75 10.14 37.73
CA ASP A 294 18.05 11.41 37.89
C ASP A 294 18.83 12.59 37.27
N ALA A 295 20.16 12.63 37.42
CA ALA A 295 20.99 13.60 36.73
C ALA A 295 20.92 13.45 35.21
N LEU A 296 20.86 12.23 34.69
CA LEU A 296 20.74 11.97 33.24
C LEU A 296 19.41 12.46 32.66
N PHE A 297 18.28 12.18 33.32
CA PHE A 297 16.98 12.71 32.89
C PHE A 297 16.93 14.23 32.95
N THR A 298 17.53 14.82 34.00
CA THR A 298 17.57 16.26 34.16
C THR A 298 18.47 16.94 33.12
N LEU A 299 19.60 16.32 32.76
CA LEU A 299 20.47 16.75 31.67
C LEU A 299 19.82 16.56 30.29
N LEU A 300 19.00 15.52 30.11
CA LEU A 300 18.22 15.32 28.90
C LEU A 300 17.28 16.51 28.66
N ASP A 301 16.51 16.91 29.68
CA ASP A 301 15.69 18.13 29.62
C ASP A 301 16.54 19.36 29.29
N ALA A 302 17.65 19.56 30.02
CA ALA A 302 18.52 20.74 29.86
C ALA A 302 19.14 20.83 28.46
N SER A 303 19.55 19.69 27.89
CA SER A 303 20.14 19.59 26.56
C SER A 303 19.17 19.93 25.41
N THR A 304 17.89 20.10 25.74
CA THR A 304 16.89 20.62 24.79
C THR A 304 17.08 22.12 24.52
N ASN A 305 17.80 22.85 25.37
CA ASN A 305 18.25 24.21 25.04
C ASN A 305 19.47 24.17 24.09
N PRO A 306 19.51 24.97 23.02
CA PRO A 306 20.55 24.92 22.01
C PRO A 306 21.94 25.32 22.54
N ASP A 307 22.02 26.28 23.47
CA ASP A 307 23.28 26.74 24.06
C ASP A 307 23.91 25.66 24.95
N ILE A 308 23.09 25.01 25.79
CA ILE A 308 23.52 23.89 26.64
C ILE A 308 23.94 22.69 25.77
N SER A 309 23.15 22.38 24.74
CA SER A 309 23.42 21.31 23.80
C SER A 309 24.78 21.46 23.10
N ARG A 310 25.10 22.68 22.63
CA ARG A 310 26.39 22.97 21.98
C ARG A 310 27.59 22.70 22.88
N LEU A 311 27.49 22.96 24.19
CA LEU A 311 28.57 22.66 25.12
C LEU A 311 28.68 21.16 25.42
N LEU A 312 27.55 20.48 25.66
CA LEU A 312 27.52 19.03 25.93
C LEU A 312 27.96 18.20 24.71
N LYS A 313 27.97 18.77 23.50
CA LYS A 313 28.53 18.12 22.30
C LYS A 313 30.05 17.95 22.35
N ALA A 314 30.72 18.55 23.32
CA ALA A 314 32.16 18.44 23.46
C ALA A 314 32.61 16.97 23.68
N PRO A 315 33.79 16.56 23.14
CA PRO A 315 34.24 15.17 23.22
C PRO A 315 34.37 14.61 24.64
N TRP A 316 34.68 15.46 25.62
CA TRP A 316 34.81 15.05 27.02
C TRP A 316 33.51 14.47 27.56
N PHE A 317 32.36 15.09 27.28
CA PHE A 317 31.06 14.66 27.79
C PHE A 317 30.57 13.40 27.07
N LEU A 318 30.79 13.31 25.75
CA LEU A 318 30.48 12.09 25.00
C LEU A 318 31.29 10.89 25.52
N ASN A 319 32.54 11.10 25.92
CA ASN A 319 33.36 10.06 26.57
C ASN A 319 32.82 9.67 27.95
N VAL A 320 32.26 10.61 28.72
CA VAL A 320 31.57 10.32 29.99
C VAL A 320 30.35 9.43 29.74
N LEU A 321 29.50 9.74 28.76
CA LEU A 321 28.34 8.91 28.40
C LEU A 321 28.74 7.49 27.97
N GLN A 322 29.81 7.36 27.18
CA GLN A 322 30.36 6.06 26.79
C GLN A 322 30.90 5.28 28.01
N ALA A 323 31.57 5.96 28.94
CA ALA A 323 32.06 5.35 30.17
C ALA A 323 30.92 4.88 31.08
N VAL A 324 29.83 5.65 31.19
CA VAL A 324 28.61 5.23 31.91
C VAL A 324 28.01 3.99 31.25
N LEU A 325 27.85 3.96 29.93
CA LEU A 325 27.31 2.79 29.22
C LEU A 325 28.16 1.51 29.40
N ALA A 326 29.45 1.64 29.66
CA ALA A 326 30.36 0.53 29.92
C ALA A 326 30.29 -0.03 31.35
N LEU A 327 29.63 0.65 32.28
CA LEU A 327 29.50 0.20 33.66
C LEU A 327 28.54 -1.01 33.76
N PRO A 328 28.91 -2.05 34.55
CA PRO A 328 28.09 -3.26 34.69
C PRO A 328 26.84 -3.08 35.56
N THR A 329 26.77 -1.99 36.34
CA THR A 329 25.69 -1.69 37.29
C THR A 329 24.53 -0.88 36.70
N VAL A 330 24.57 -0.57 35.40
CA VAL A 330 23.61 0.34 34.74
C VAL A 330 22.31 -0.36 34.37
N THR A 331 21.20 0.21 34.80
CA THR A 331 19.83 -0.21 34.46
C THR A 331 19.54 -0.02 32.97
N PRO A 332 18.61 -0.79 32.36
CA PRO A 332 18.24 -0.59 30.96
C PRO A 332 17.69 0.81 30.68
N GLU A 333 16.98 1.40 31.64
CA GLU A 333 16.45 2.77 31.60
C GLU A 333 17.59 3.79 31.51
N MET A 334 18.62 3.63 32.34
CA MET A 334 19.79 4.51 32.34
C MET A 334 20.61 4.37 31.04
N LYS A 335 20.69 3.18 30.45
CA LYS A 335 21.28 2.99 29.11
C LYS A 335 20.49 3.72 28.02
N LYS A 336 19.15 3.65 28.07
CA LYS A 336 18.25 4.34 27.13
C LYS A 336 18.39 5.86 27.27
N ALA A 337 18.39 6.38 28.50
CA ALA A 337 18.60 7.80 28.79
C ALA A 337 19.95 8.31 28.27
N CYS A 338 21.05 7.59 28.53
CA CYS A 338 22.39 7.95 28.03
C CYS A 338 22.45 8.04 26.50
N ARG A 339 21.87 7.08 25.77
CA ARG A 339 21.85 7.10 24.30
C ARG A 339 20.99 8.25 23.76
N ARG A 340 19.79 8.41 24.31
CA ARG A 340 18.89 9.51 23.94
C ARG A 340 19.53 10.88 24.18
N LEU A 341 20.27 11.05 25.27
CA LEU A 341 21.02 12.27 25.56
C LEU A 341 22.13 12.52 24.51
N GLY A 342 22.92 11.50 24.17
CA GLY A 342 23.91 11.60 23.10
C GLY A 342 23.30 11.97 21.75
N ASP A 343 22.18 11.34 21.39
CA ASP A 343 21.44 11.62 20.16
C ASP A 343 20.82 13.02 20.15
N ARG A 344 20.26 13.48 21.28
CA ARG A 344 19.69 14.84 21.45
C ARG A 344 20.75 15.89 21.15
N VAL A 345 21.91 15.75 21.78
CA VAL A 345 23.03 16.68 21.67
C VAL A 345 23.53 16.77 20.22
N GLY A 346 23.57 15.66 19.49
CA GLY A 346 23.92 15.66 18.06
C GLY A 346 22.83 16.27 17.17
N SER A 347 21.56 16.03 17.50
CA SER A 347 20.42 16.36 16.62
C SER A 347 20.13 17.86 16.52
N TRP A 348 20.49 18.67 17.53
CA TRP A 348 20.38 20.14 17.45
C TRP A 348 21.16 20.71 16.25
N THR A 349 22.36 20.20 16.00
CA THR A 349 23.17 20.67 14.86
C THR A 349 22.57 20.28 13.51
N VAL A 350 21.92 19.12 13.43
CA VAL A 350 21.18 18.71 12.23
C VAL A 350 19.95 19.59 12.02
N PHE A 351 19.25 19.92 13.10
CA PHE A 351 18.09 20.81 13.06
C PHE A 351 18.47 22.23 12.63
N GLU A 352 19.53 22.83 13.18
CA GLU A 352 20.02 24.15 12.75
C GLU A 352 20.43 24.16 11.27
N GLN A 353 21.14 23.12 10.79
CA GLN A 353 21.50 22.96 9.38
C GLN A 353 20.27 22.85 8.46
N ALA A 354 19.22 22.16 8.91
CA ALA A 354 17.96 22.03 8.20
C ALA A 354 17.19 23.36 8.15
N LEU A 355 17.22 24.16 9.23
CA LEU A 355 16.67 25.53 9.22
C LEU A 355 17.39 26.43 8.21
N ASP A 356 18.73 26.33 8.14
CA ASP A 356 19.56 27.14 7.23
C ASP A 356 19.46 26.72 5.75
N GLY A 357 18.84 25.57 5.45
CA GLY A 357 18.72 25.06 4.09
C GLY A 357 20.06 24.61 3.49
N ALA A 358 20.93 24.00 4.30
CA ALA A 358 22.20 23.47 3.84
C ALA A 358 22.00 22.41 2.73
N PRO A 359 22.91 22.32 1.74
CA PRO A 359 22.75 21.45 0.57
C PRO A 359 22.66 19.94 0.90
N ASP A 360 23.21 19.51 2.04
CA ASP A 360 23.17 18.13 2.53
C ASP A 360 22.33 17.99 3.83
N ALA A 361 21.34 18.86 4.04
CA ALA A 361 20.52 18.86 5.25
C ALA A 361 19.63 17.59 5.34
N ASP A 362 19.69 16.92 6.49
CA ASP A 362 18.85 15.75 6.79
C ASP A 362 17.53 16.18 7.45
N TYR A 363 16.52 16.49 6.62
CA TYR A 363 15.20 16.92 7.06
C TYR A 363 14.45 15.84 7.85
N THR A 364 14.66 14.57 7.52
CA THR A 364 13.99 13.44 8.19
C THR A 364 14.49 13.31 9.62
N ARG A 365 15.81 13.37 9.85
CA ARG A 365 16.39 13.34 11.20
C ARG A 365 16.00 14.58 12.01
N ALA A 366 15.92 15.75 11.37
CA ALA A 366 15.45 16.97 12.00
C ALA A 366 13.97 16.87 12.45
N ALA A 367 13.09 16.25 11.67
CA ALA A 367 11.70 16.00 12.07
C ALA A 367 11.60 14.95 13.19
N MET A 368 12.41 13.89 13.15
CA MET A 368 12.47 12.87 14.21
C MET A 368 12.98 13.43 15.54
N PHE A 369 13.84 14.45 15.51
CA PHE A 369 14.24 15.20 16.70
C PHE A 369 13.04 15.90 17.35
N LEU A 370 12.19 16.58 16.58
CA LEU A 370 10.96 17.19 17.09
C LEU A 370 9.95 16.16 17.59
N LYS A 371 9.89 14.99 16.96
CA LYS A 371 9.08 13.85 17.44
C LYS A 371 9.51 13.38 18.81
N ASP A 372 10.82 13.27 19.07
CA ASP A 372 11.29 12.83 20.37
C ASP A 372 11.12 13.89 21.46
N ILE A 373 11.33 15.18 21.13
CA ILE A 373 11.02 16.30 22.04
C ILE A 373 9.55 16.29 22.45
N GLY A 374 8.65 16.05 21.50
CA GLY A 374 7.20 16.03 21.73
C GLY A 374 6.68 14.86 22.59
N LYS A 375 7.54 13.94 23.05
CA LYS A 375 7.17 12.86 23.97
C LYS A 375 7.25 13.26 25.44
N GLU A 376 8.00 14.31 25.77
CA GLU A 376 8.29 14.73 27.15
C GLU A 376 7.88 16.20 27.35
N GLU A 377 7.10 16.48 28.38
CA GLU A 377 6.51 17.82 28.59
C GLU A 377 7.55 18.91 28.77
N LYS A 378 8.58 18.63 29.58
CA LYS A 378 9.59 19.62 29.93
C LYS A 378 10.54 19.89 28.78
N SER A 379 11.01 18.85 28.10
CA SER A 379 11.71 18.97 26.82
C SER A 379 10.89 19.77 25.79
N PHE A 380 9.61 19.44 25.61
CA PHE A 380 8.70 20.16 24.72
C PHE A 380 8.58 21.65 25.08
N GLY A 381 8.37 21.97 26.36
CA GLY A 381 8.30 23.35 26.84
C GLY A 381 9.60 24.13 26.65
N ILE A 382 10.74 23.52 27.02
CA ILE A 382 12.07 24.13 26.86
C ILE A 382 12.31 24.44 25.38
N TRP A 383 12.06 23.49 24.48
CA TRP A 383 12.22 23.70 23.05
C TRP A 383 11.33 24.82 22.52
N LEU A 384 10.04 24.83 22.89
CA LEU A 384 9.09 25.87 22.47
C LEU A 384 9.51 27.26 22.99
N SER A 385 10.01 27.33 24.23
CA SER A 385 10.56 28.57 24.78
C SER A 385 11.79 29.02 23.98
N CYS A 386 12.72 28.12 23.68
CA CYS A 386 13.94 28.45 22.93
C CYS A 386 13.63 28.95 21.51
N ILE A 387 12.83 28.20 20.73
CA ILE A 387 12.52 28.56 19.33
C ILE A 387 11.75 29.89 19.19
N THR A 388 11.10 30.36 20.26
CA THR A 388 10.34 31.61 20.28
C THR A 388 11.08 32.80 20.93
N THR A 389 12.09 32.53 21.78
CA THR A 389 12.85 33.57 22.49
C THR A 389 14.25 33.83 21.92
N HIS A 390 14.90 32.80 21.35
CA HIS A 390 16.16 32.94 20.63
C HIS A 390 15.92 33.66 19.29
N GLU A 391 16.37 34.90 19.18
CA GLU A 391 16.13 35.76 18.01
C GLU A 391 16.73 35.17 16.72
N ASP A 392 17.90 34.56 16.82
CA ASP A 392 18.58 33.89 15.71
C ASP A 392 17.76 32.73 15.12
N LEU A 393 17.14 31.90 15.97
CA LEU A 393 16.30 30.80 15.51
C LEU A 393 14.94 31.28 15.01
N PHE A 394 14.29 32.21 15.73
CA PHE A 394 12.96 32.69 15.37
C PHE A 394 12.96 33.44 14.03
N THR A 395 13.99 34.26 13.76
CA THR A 395 14.14 34.96 12.48
C THR A 395 14.27 34.00 11.30
N LYS A 396 14.98 32.87 11.44
CA LYS A 396 15.08 31.82 10.40
C LYS A 396 13.72 31.23 10.06
N VAL A 397 12.87 30.97 11.05
CA VAL A 397 11.51 30.45 10.86
C VAL A 397 10.58 31.49 10.23
N ARG A 398 10.69 32.74 10.67
CA ARG A 398 9.86 33.85 10.17
C ARG A 398 10.18 34.21 8.72
N ASP A 399 11.47 34.32 8.40
CA ASP A 399 11.95 34.88 7.13
C ASP A 399 12.15 33.81 6.03
N ALA A 400 11.87 32.54 6.34
CA ALA A 400 11.91 31.42 5.40
C ALA A 400 10.89 31.52 4.23
N PRO A 401 11.14 30.82 3.10
CA PRO A 401 10.26 30.85 1.93
C PRO A 401 8.82 30.42 2.26
N THR A 402 7.85 30.96 1.52
CA THR A 402 6.44 30.60 1.65
C THR A 402 6.16 29.31 0.89
N TYR A 403 5.44 28.38 1.51
CA TYR A 403 5.05 27.12 0.92
C TYR A 403 3.75 27.25 0.10
N GLU A 404 3.74 26.74 -1.12
CA GLU A 404 2.60 26.85 -2.05
C GLU A 404 1.61 25.69 -1.99
N GLY A 405 1.93 24.58 -1.30
CA GLY A 405 1.04 23.41 -1.24
C GLY A 405 -0.19 23.62 -0.35
N ALA A 406 -1.13 22.68 -0.41
CA ALA A 406 -2.42 22.79 0.27
C ALA A 406 -2.30 22.65 1.80
N TYR A 407 -1.48 21.71 2.28
CA TYR A 407 -1.30 21.35 3.68
C TYR A 407 0.18 20.98 3.95
N PRO A 408 0.69 21.10 5.19
CA PRO A 408 2.06 20.70 5.51
C PRO A 408 2.26 19.18 5.30
N LEU A 409 3.48 18.79 4.92
CA LEU A 409 3.84 17.39 4.74
C LEU A 409 3.97 16.67 6.10
N ASP A 410 3.55 15.39 6.18
CA ASP A 410 3.75 14.56 7.37
C ASP A 410 5.19 14.03 7.42
N LEU A 411 6.09 14.81 8.02
CA LEU A 411 7.47 14.41 8.25
C LEU A 411 7.67 13.55 9.52
N MET A 412 6.67 13.47 10.40
CA MET A 412 6.76 12.76 11.69
C MET A 412 6.58 11.24 11.53
N SER A 413 5.95 10.82 10.43
CA SER A 413 5.81 9.41 10.05
C SER A 413 7.13 8.75 9.65
N GLY A 414 8.12 9.53 9.18
CA GLY A 414 9.39 9.01 8.65
C GLY A 414 9.25 8.21 7.36
N SER A 415 8.06 8.24 6.72
CA SER A 415 7.74 7.43 5.54
C SER A 415 8.14 8.06 4.20
N ASN A 416 8.47 9.36 4.20
CA ASN A 416 8.90 10.06 2.99
C ASN A 416 10.37 9.75 2.69
N SER A 417 10.71 9.55 1.41
CA SER A 417 12.10 9.42 1.01
C SER A 417 12.87 10.73 1.24
N PRO A 418 14.10 10.67 1.79
CA PRO A 418 14.88 11.87 2.13
C PRO A 418 15.20 12.74 0.92
N GLU A 419 15.27 12.16 -0.28
CA GLU A 419 15.57 12.86 -1.54
C GLU A 419 14.41 13.70 -2.08
N GLU A 420 13.19 13.52 -1.56
CA GLU A 420 11.98 14.21 -2.06
C GLU A 420 11.59 15.46 -1.25
N ILE A 421 12.19 15.68 -0.07
CA ILE A 421 11.78 16.75 0.84
C ILE A 421 12.48 18.07 0.50
N THR A 422 11.71 19.10 0.15
CA THR A 422 12.25 20.44 -0.10
C THR A 422 12.40 21.26 1.19
N HIS A 423 13.31 22.23 1.19
CA HIS A 423 13.46 23.17 2.32
C HIS A 423 12.16 23.91 2.66
N SER A 424 11.39 24.34 1.64
CA SER A 424 10.10 25.02 1.85
C SER A 424 9.06 24.13 2.53
N GLU A 425 9.04 22.83 2.23
CA GLU A 425 8.14 21.87 2.89
C GLU A 425 8.54 21.63 4.34
N PHE A 426 9.84 21.49 4.60
CA PHE A 426 10.37 21.39 5.95
C PHE A 426 10.04 22.64 6.78
N MET A 427 10.24 23.84 6.24
CA MET A 427 9.93 25.09 6.95
C MET A 427 8.43 25.23 7.23
N ALA A 428 7.56 24.80 6.31
CA ALA A 428 6.11 24.76 6.54
C ALA A 428 5.74 23.81 7.68
N PHE A 429 6.38 22.64 7.75
CA PHE A 429 6.23 21.70 8.86
C PHE A 429 6.70 22.30 10.20
N VAL A 430 7.87 22.95 10.25
CA VAL A 430 8.37 23.62 11.47
C VAL A 430 7.41 24.71 11.94
N ARG A 431 6.90 25.56 11.03
CA ARG A 431 5.90 26.58 11.36
C ARG A 431 4.61 25.98 11.90
N ALA A 432 4.12 24.90 11.28
CA ALA A 432 2.96 24.16 11.77
C ALA A 432 3.20 23.61 13.18
N TYR A 433 4.39 23.04 13.44
CA TYR A 433 4.77 22.51 14.75
C TYR A 433 4.79 23.59 15.82
N VAL A 434 5.46 24.73 15.57
CA VAL A 434 5.51 25.87 16.50
C VAL A 434 4.10 26.43 16.75
N GLY A 435 3.28 26.53 15.72
CA GLY A 435 1.90 27.01 15.83
C GLY A 435 1.02 26.10 16.68
N VAL A 436 1.03 24.79 16.41
CA VAL A 436 0.30 23.79 17.21
C VAL A 436 0.78 23.80 18.66
N ALA A 437 2.10 23.79 18.87
CA ALA A 437 2.70 23.81 20.20
C ALA A 437 2.30 25.04 21.02
N SER A 438 2.29 26.23 20.38
CA SER A 438 1.85 27.47 21.00
C SER A 438 0.37 27.46 21.39
N VAL A 439 -0.49 26.88 20.54
CA VAL A 439 -1.93 26.74 20.82
C VAL A 439 -2.18 25.76 21.98
N LEU A 440 -1.37 24.70 22.12
CA LEU A 440 -1.43 23.78 23.27
C LEU A 440 -1.05 24.46 24.58
N ALA A 441 -0.10 25.41 24.56
CA ALA A 441 0.22 26.22 25.75
C ALA A 441 -0.96 27.10 26.18
N VAL A 442 -1.64 27.73 25.22
CA VAL A 442 -2.87 28.51 25.49
C VAL A 442 -3.99 27.61 26.00
N TYR A 443 -4.13 26.39 25.45
CA TYR A 443 -5.09 25.41 25.94
C TYR A 443 -4.85 25.07 27.41
N ALA A 444 -3.63 24.64 27.78
CA ALA A 444 -3.27 24.32 29.15
C ALA A 444 -3.54 25.49 30.11
N TRP A 445 -3.20 26.71 29.68
CA TRP A 445 -3.46 27.92 30.47
C TRP A 445 -4.95 28.20 30.67
N SER A 446 -5.72 28.17 29.57
CA SER A 446 -7.16 28.46 29.58
C SER A 446 -7.98 27.46 30.41
N ASP A 447 -7.42 26.27 30.63
CA ASP A 447 -8.01 25.25 31.48
C ASP A 447 -7.59 25.39 32.95
N SER A 448 -6.32 25.73 33.22
CA SER A 448 -5.83 26.03 34.57
C SER A 448 -6.48 27.28 35.19
N LEU A 449 -6.70 28.32 34.39
CA LEU A 449 -7.53 29.48 34.76
C LEU A 449 -8.81 29.44 33.91
N PRO A 450 -9.87 28.76 34.37
CA PRO A 450 -10.97 28.32 33.51
C PRO A 450 -11.65 29.49 32.81
N ASN A 451 -11.30 29.70 31.54
CA ASN A 451 -11.96 30.62 30.63
C ASN A 451 -12.69 29.81 29.56
N LEU A 452 -14.01 29.71 29.70
CA LEU A 452 -14.85 28.89 28.83
C LEU A 452 -14.67 29.24 27.35
N HIS A 453 -14.68 30.53 27.01
CA HIS A 453 -14.62 30.96 25.61
C HIS A 453 -13.26 30.65 24.95
N CYS A 454 -12.16 30.97 25.64
CA CYS A 454 -10.81 30.69 25.14
C CYS A 454 -10.60 29.18 24.98
N ARG A 455 -11.03 28.38 25.97
CA ARG A 455 -10.89 26.92 25.95
C ARG A 455 -11.68 26.27 24.82
N GLU A 456 -12.96 26.66 24.65
CA GLU A 456 -13.81 26.15 23.57
C GLU A 456 -13.25 26.48 22.17
N ARG A 457 -12.78 27.71 21.96
CA ARG A 457 -12.17 28.14 20.69
C ARG A 457 -10.88 27.38 20.41
N THR A 458 -10.04 27.20 21.43
CA THR A 458 -8.76 26.50 21.30
C THR A 458 -8.97 25.02 20.95
N LEU A 459 -9.87 24.32 21.67
CA LEU A 459 -10.24 22.94 21.36
C LEU A 459 -10.88 22.80 19.97
N GLY A 460 -11.68 23.78 19.54
CA GLY A 460 -12.26 23.81 18.19
C GLY A 460 -11.19 23.92 17.09
N VAL A 461 -10.14 24.71 17.31
CA VAL A 461 -8.99 24.80 16.38
C VAL A 461 -8.22 23.48 16.34
N LEU A 462 -7.92 22.89 17.50
CA LEU A 462 -7.23 21.60 17.57
C LEU A 462 -8.02 20.49 16.87
N ARG A 463 -9.34 20.46 17.06
CA ARG A 463 -10.24 19.51 16.37
C ARG A 463 -10.19 19.69 14.85
N LEU A 464 -10.26 20.92 14.36
CA LEU A 464 -10.17 21.21 12.93
C LEU A 464 -8.84 20.70 12.35
N TRP A 465 -7.73 21.04 12.99
CA TRP A 465 -6.40 20.62 12.56
C TRP A 465 -6.19 19.10 12.62
N GLN A 466 -6.89 18.40 13.52
CA GLN A 466 -6.88 16.94 13.59
C GLN A 466 -7.46 16.29 12.32
N GLU A 467 -8.40 16.95 11.64
CA GLU A 467 -8.98 16.47 10.38
C GLU A 467 -8.05 16.68 9.18
N ILE A 468 -7.03 17.53 9.30
CA ILE A 468 -6.15 17.94 8.19
C ILE A 468 -4.86 17.10 8.17
N PRO A 469 -4.47 16.53 7.01
CA PRO A 469 -3.19 15.83 6.85
C PRO A 469 -1.99 16.73 7.23
N GLY A 470 -0.94 16.15 7.80
CA GLY A 470 0.23 16.90 8.30
C GLY A 470 0.03 17.50 9.70
N TYR A 471 -0.97 18.37 9.88
CA TYR A 471 -1.32 18.89 11.21
C TYR A 471 -1.72 17.77 12.19
N ARG A 472 -2.48 16.79 11.70
CA ARG A 472 -2.85 15.58 12.46
C ARG A 472 -1.61 14.85 13.01
N ALA A 473 -0.56 14.73 12.22
CA ALA A 473 0.66 14.02 12.60
C ALA A 473 1.47 14.75 13.68
N ILE A 474 1.29 16.07 13.80
CA ILE A 474 1.87 16.90 14.86
C ILE A 474 1.00 16.84 16.12
N ILE A 475 -0.33 16.98 15.96
CA ILE A 475 -1.27 17.04 17.09
C ILE A 475 -1.32 15.72 17.86
N PHE A 476 -1.35 14.58 17.17
CA PHE A 476 -1.47 13.27 17.80
C PHE A 476 -0.42 13.02 18.89
N PRO A 477 0.90 13.10 18.61
CA PRO A 477 1.90 12.88 19.64
C PRO A 477 1.85 13.94 20.76
N LEU A 478 1.56 15.21 20.43
CA LEU A 478 1.55 16.28 21.43
C LEU A 478 0.34 16.21 22.37
N LEU A 479 -0.81 15.69 21.94
CA LEU A 479 -1.96 15.45 22.82
C LEU A 479 -1.76 14.27 23.77
N LEU A 480 -0.82 13.37 23.47
CA LEU A 480 -0.45 12.24 24.35
C LEU A 480 0.50 12.65 25.49
N LEU A 481 0.90 13.93 25.56
CA LEU A 481 1.59 14.44 26.74
C LEU A 481 0.71 14.25 27.99
N PRO A 482 1.27 13.80 29.14
CA PRO A 482 0.50 13.46 30.33
C PRO A 482 -0.52 14.55 30.74
N GLN A 483 -0.11 15.81 30.76
CA GLN A 483 -0.94 16.95 31.13
C GLN A 483 -2.04 17.23 30.11
N MET A 484 -1.81 16.98 28.82
CA MET A 484 -2.81 17.19 27.78
C MET A 484 -3.89 16.12 27.88
N THR A 485 -3.47 14.86 28.04
CA THR A 485 -4.35 13.72 28.23
C THR A 485 -5.18 13.86 29.51
N PHE A 486 -4.54 14.24 30.63
CA PHE A 486 -5.23 14.46 31.90
C PHE A 486 -6.27 15.58 31.82
N ARG A 487 -5.97 16.70 31.15
CA ARG A 487 -6.94 17.80 30.99
C ARG A 487 -8.14 17.39 30.15
N LEU A 488 -7.91 16.64 29.07
CA LEU A 488 -8.99 16.07 28.26
C LEU A 488 -9.82 15.08 29.10
N GLU A 489 -9.17 14.22 29.89
CA GLU A 489 -9.82 13.28 30.81
C GLU A 489 -10.76 14.02 31.77
N CYS A 490 -10.30 15.08 32.43
CA CYS A 490 -11.12 15.88 33.34
C CYS A 490 -12.36 16.50 32.68
N MET A 491 -12.35 16.73 31.36
CA MET A 491 -13.52 17.23 30.61
C MET A 491 -14.50 16.15 30.19
N THR A 492 -14.08 14.87 30.27
CA THR A 492 -14.90 13.71 29.89
C THR A 492 -15.45 12.92 31.08
N ILE A 493 -14.96 13.20 32.30
CA ILE A 493 -15.42 12.55 33.53
C ILE A 493 -16.48 13.43 34.21
N GLY A 494 -17.67 12.86 34.43
CA GLY A 494 -18.76 13.49 35.20
C GLY A 494 -20.11 13.48 34.49
N ASN A 495 -21.19 13.69 35.25
CA ASN A 495 -22.56 13.85 34.73
C ASN A 495 -22.92 15.34 34.55
N ASP A 496 -21.94 16.16 34.19
CA ASP A 496 -22.16 17.58 33.93
C ASP A 496 -22.99 17.79 32.66
N PRO A 497 -23.74 18.92 32.53
CA PRO A 497 -24.45 19.23 31.30
C PRO A 497 -23.47 19.28 30.12
N PRO A 498 -23.90 18.90 28.90
CA PRO A 498 -23.01 18.81 27.76
C PRO A 498 -22.46 20.20 27.43
N THR A 499 -21.13 20.32 27.37
CA THR A 499 -20.44 21.56 26.97
C THR A 499 -19.79 21.38 25.59
N THR A 500 -19.62 22.48 24.83
CA THR A 500 -18.96 22.37 23.52
C THR A 500 -17.48 21.99 23.66
N ALA A 501 -16.84 22.42 24.76
CA ALA A 501 -15.49 21.97 25.14
C ALA A 501 -15.45 20.45 25.38
N GLY A 502 -16.38 19.89 26.16
CA GLY A 502 -16.48 18.45 26.40
C GLY A 502 -16.69 17.65 25.10
N ILE A 503 -17.61 18.09 24.24
CA ILE A 503 -17.85 17.46 22.93
C ILE A 503 -16.58 17.49 22.05
N ASN A 504 -15.86 18.61 22.02
CA ASN A 504 -14.61 18.70 21.28
C ASN A 504 -13.51 17.83 21.89
N ALA A 505 -13.41 17.75 23.23
CA ALA A 505 -12.47 16.88 23.93
C ALA A 505 -12.74 15.40 23.63
N GLU A 506 -14.00 14.96 23.68
CA GLU A 506 -14.39 13.61 23.30
C GLU A 506 -14.09 13.31 21.82
N SER A 507 -14.36 14.26 20.92
CA SER A 507 -14.01 14.12 19.50
C SER A 507 -12.51 13.99 19.28
N LEU A 508 -11.70 14.76 20.02
CA LEU A 508 -10.23 14.68 19.96
C LEU A 508 -9.74 13.31 20.43
N LEU A 509 -10.23 12.82 21.57
CA LEU A 509 -9.89 11.50 22.13
C LEU A 509 -10.35 10.36 21.22
N PHE A 510 -11.54 10.46 20.62
CA PHE A 510 -12.05 9.48 19.66
C PHE A 510 -11.13 9.35 18.43
N ALA A 511 -10.68 10.48 17.89
CA ALA A 511 -9.75 10.49 16.77
C ALA A 511 -8.34 10.01 17.17
N LEU A 512 -7.88 10.27 18.41
CA LEU A 512 -6.67 9.65 18.95
C LEU A 512 -6.80 8.12 19.02
N ALA A 513 -7.97 7.60 19.42
CA ALA A 513 -8.24 6.17 19.48
C ALA A 513 -8.30 5.47 18.11
N ALA A 514 -8.28 6.23 17.00
CA ALA A 514 -8.20 5.65 15.65
C ALA A 514 -6.79 5.16 15.30
N ASN A 515 -5.74 5.71 15.93
CA ASN A 515 -4.36 5.30 15.73
C ASN A 515 -3.94 4.27 16.79
N PRO A 516 -3.59 3.03 16.41
CA PRO A 516 -3.23 1.99 17.38
C PRO A 516 -1.97 2.32 18.19
N GLN A 517 -1.04 3.11 17.63
CA GLN A 517 0.22 3.49 18.29
C GLN A 517 -0.02 4.36 19.55
N ASN A 518 -1.14 5.07 19.61
CA ASN A 518 -1.48 5.93 20.75
C ASN A 518 -1.81 5.10 22.01
N PHE A 519 -2.25 3.85 21.86
CA PHE A 519 -2.50 2.93 22.97
C PHE A 519 -1.22 2.40 23.64
N LEU A 520 -0.04 2.64 23.05
CA LEU A 520 1.23 2.34 23.71
C LEU A 520 1.53 3.32 24.85
N ASN A 521 0.86 4.48 24.88
CA ASN A 521 0.98 5.45 25.97
C ASN A 521 0.06 5.05 27.14
N SER A 522 0.65 4.87 28.32
CA SER A 522 -0.06 4.44 29.52
C SER A 522 -1.03 5.49 30.09
N ASP A 523 -0.77 6.79 29.91
CA ASP A 523 -1.67 7.86 30.31
C ASP A 523 -2.95 7.85 29.47
N PHE A 524 -2.82 7.63 28.16
CA PHE A 524 -3.98 7.53 27.26
C PHE A 524 -4.84 6.30 27.58
N VAL A 525 -4.21 5.14 27.82
CA VAL A 525 -4.91 3.93 28.24
C VAL A 525 -5.67 4.17 29.54
N ARG A 526 -5.04 4.81 30.53
CA ARG A 526 -5.69 5.16 31.81
C ARG A 526 -6.91 6.07 31.60
N CYS A 527 -6.77 7.12 30.79
CA CYS A 527 -7.85 8.05 30.47
C CYS A 527 -9.07 7.32 29.87
N VAL A 528 -8.85 6.48 28.86
CA VAL A 528 -9.92 5.69 28.22
C VAL A 528 -10.60 4.73 29.21
N ARG A 529 -9.81 4.10 30.10
CA ARG A 529 -10.32 3.15 31.11
C ARG A 529 -11.11 3.86 32.21
N GLY A 530 -10.93 5.17 32.38
CA GLY A 530 -11.69 6.01 33.29
C GLY A 530 -13.10 6.38 32.81
N TRP A 531 -13.45 6.11 31.55
CA TRP A 531 -14.77 6.45 31.00
C TRP A 531 -15.89 5.61 31.59
N GLU A 532 -16.87 6.27 32.20
CA GLU A 532 -18.07 5.61 32.71
C GLU A 532 -19.07 5.29 31.58
N PRO A 533 -19.85 4.19 31.68
CA PRO A 533 -20.90 3.90 30.72
C PRO A 533 -21.94 5.02 30.67
N TRP A 534 -22.33 5.44 29.47
CA TRP A 534 -23.31 6.51 29.25
C TRP A 534 -22.94 7.92 29.76
N SER A 535 -21.68 8.18 30.13
CA SER A 535 -21.23 9.54 30.53
C SER A 535 -20.82 10.42 29.34
N LEU A 536 -20.51 9.81 28.20
CA LEU A 536 -20.00 10.47 27.01
C LEU A 536 -21.14 10.99 26.10
N THR A 537 -20.89 12.11 25.44
CA THR A 537 -21.85 12.86 24.63
C THR A 537 -21.67 12.64 23.13
N TRP A 538 -20.42 12.53 22.67
CA TRP A 538 -20.04 12.35 21.27
C TRP A 538 -19.80 10.88 20.93
N ILE A 539 -19.10 10.14 21.79
CA ILE A 539 -18.78 8.72 21.58
C ILE A 539 -19.97 7.87 21.99
N ASN A 540 -20.50 7.04 21.09
CA ASN A 540 -21.61 6.16 21.44
C ASN A 540 -21.17 4.95 22.29
N GLU A 541 -22.10 4.31 23.00
CA GLU A 541 -21.77 3.22 23.93
C GLU A 541 -21.11 2.01 23.25
N ARG A 542 -21.43 1.74 21.98
CA ARG A 542 -20.78 0.67 21.21
C ARG A 542 -19.31 1.02 20.93
N GLU A 543 -19.07 2.23 20.46
CA GLU A 543 -17.72 2.75 20.21
C GLU A 543 -16.89 2.83 21.49
N ARG A 544 -17.49 3.30 22.59
CA ARG A 544 -16.86 3.32 23.92
C ARG A 544 -16.41 1.92 24.32
N ALA A 545 -17.30 0.92 24.23
CA ALA A 545 -16.98 -0.46 24.57
C ALA A 545 -15.88 -1.06 23.67
N ASP A 546 -15.85 -0.72 22.38
CA ASP A 546 -14.81 -1.16 21.45
C ASP A 546 -13.45 -0.51 21.75
N ILE A 547 -13.43 0.78 22.10
CA ILE A 547 -12.23 1.52 22.51
C ILE A 547 -11.72 1.01 23.87
N GLU A 548 -12.62 0.76 24.82
CA GLU A 548 -12.29 0.19 26.14
C GLU A 548 -11.66 -1.22 25.99
N ARG A 549 -12.19 -2.05 25.08
CA ARG A 549 -11.60 -3.36 24.78
C ARG A 549 -10.17 -3.23 24.25
N ALA A 550 -9.92 -2.29 23.34
CA ALA A 550 -8.59 -2.03 22.80
C ALA A 550 -7.62 -1.53 23.90
N ALA A 551 -8.07 -0.62 24.76
CA ALA A 551 -7.29 -0.14 25.91
C ALA A 551 -6.96 -1.26 26.89
N LYS A 552 -7.91 -2.17 27.16
CA LYS A 552 -7.67 -3.33 28.02
C LYS A 552 -6.55 -4.22 27.49
N ILE A 553 -6.50 -4.49 26.17
CA ILE A 553 -5.41 -5.29 25.58
C ILE A 553 -4.05 -4.61 25.75
N ALA A 554 -4.00 -3.29 25.58
CA ALA A 554 -2.76 -2.54 25.78
C ALA A 554 -2.30 -2.58 27.26
N ASP A 555 -3.24 -2.49 28.20
CA ASP A 555 -3.00 -2.59 29.66
C ASP A 555 -2.53 -4.00 30.09
N ASP A 556 -3.13 -5.05 29.50
CA ASP A 556 -2.73 -6.46 29.68
C ASP A 556 -1.36 -6.77 29.03
N GLY A 557 -0.80 -5.82 28.26
CA GLY A 557 0.52 -5.88 27.65
C GLY A 557 0.68 -6.96 26.57
N VAL A 558 1.90 -7.45 26.39
CA VAL A 558 2.22 -8.44 25.34
C VAL A 558 1.42 -9.74 25.49
N GLY A 559 1.12 -10.16 26.72
CA GLY A 559 0.32 -11.36 26.99
C GLY A 559 -1.10 -11.24 26.42
N GLY A 560 -1.83 -10.17 26.76
CA GLY A 560 -3.17 -9.91 26.25
C GLY A 560 -3.21 -9.72 24.73
N ALA A 561 -2.19 -9.08 24.15
CA ALA A 561 -2.07 -8.93 22.70
C ALA A 561 -1.89 -10.27 21.97
N VAL A 562 -1.07 -11.17 22.52
CA VAL A 562 -0.89 -12.54 21.98
C VAL A 562 -2.18 -13.35 22.12
N GLU A 563 -2.87 -13.26 23.26
CA GLU A 563 -4.13 -13.97 23.50
C GLU A 563 -5.20 -13.58 22.46
N GLU A 564 -5.40 -12.28 22.20
CA GLU A 564 -6.39 -11.80 21.23
C GLU A 564 -6.07 -12.23 19.80
N LEU A 565 -4.80 -12.10 19.37
CA LEU A 565 -4.39 -12.49 18.03
C LEU A 565 -4.60 -13.99 17.80
N VAL A 566 -4.21 -14.81 18.78
CA VAL A 566 -4.41 -16.26 18.73
C VAL A 566 -5.88 -16.64 18.85
N GLY A 567 -6.65 -15.94 19.69
CA GLY A 567 -8.08 -16.12 19.86
C GLY A 567 -8.82 -15.91 18.55
N PHE A 568 -8.58 -14.78 17.88
CA PHE A 568 -9.12 -14.49 16.56
C PHE A 568 -8.75 -15.58 15.55
N ALA A 569 -7.48 -15.97 15.50
CA ALA A 569 -7.03 -17.02 14.59
C ALA A 569 -7.65 -18.40 14.91
N LYS A 570 -8.00 -18.72 16.17
CA LYS A 570 -8.64 -20.00 16.53
C LYS A 570 -10.14 -20.06 16.20
N GLU A 571 -10.85 -18.95 16.19
CA GLU A 571 -12.30 -18.90 15.92
C GLU A 571 -12.71 -19.36 14.51
N GLY A 572 -11.76 -19.50 13.58
CA GLY A 572 -12.04 -20.05 12.26
C GLY A 572 -12.92 -19.16 11.39
N ALA A 573 -13.74 -19.80 10.55
CA ALA A 573 -14.64 -19.10 9.62
C ALA A 573 -15.84 -18.40 10.29
N ASP A 574 -16.08 -18.67 11.58
CA ASP A 574 -17.20 -18.09 12.33
C ASP A 574 -16.86 -16.72 12.96
N ALA A 575 -15.59 -16.31 12.90
CA ALA A 575 -15.11 -15.04 13.44
C ALA A 575 -15.63 -13.86 12.59
N ILE A 576 -16.51 -13.05 13.17
CA ILE A 576 -16.97 -11.82 12.52
C ILE A 576 -15.90 -10.75 12.69
N LEU A 577 -15.44 -10.19 11.58
CA LEU A 577 -14.63 -8.98 11.56
C LEU A 577 -15.60 -7.78 11.56
N ASP A 578 -15.52 -6.94 12.58
CA ASP A 578 -16.24 -5.67 12.63
C ASP A 578 -15.24 -4.53 12.94
N GLN A 579 -15.70 -3.28 12.82
CA GLN A 579 -14.83 -2.11 13.02
C GLN A 579 -14.16 -2.11 14.42
N GLY A 580 -14.90 -2.55 15.45
CA GLY A 580 -14.37 -2.68 16.80
C GLY A 580 -13.25 -3.70 16.88
N ARG A 581 -13.47 -4.90 16.33
CA ARG A 581 -12.47 -5.97 16.31
C ARG A 581 -11.25 -5.63 15.46
N THR A 582 -11.42 -4.94 14.33
CA THR A 582 -10.31 -4.41 13.53
C THR A 582 -9.44 -3.49 14.38
N ARG A 583 -10.03 -2.55 15.13
CA ARG A 583 -9.26 -1.65 16.02
C ARG A 583 -8.47 -2.42 17.08
N VAL A 584 -9.12 -3.37 17.72
CA VAL A 584 -8.54 -4.23 18.77
C VAL A 584 -7.35 -5.04 18.23
N LEU A 585 -7.48 -5.64 17.04
CA LEU A 585 -6.38 -6.36 16.38
C LEU A 585 -5.21 -5.44 15.99
N ARG A 586 -5.50 -4.22 15.50
CA ARG A 586 -4.45 -3.23 15.20
C ARG A 586 -3.65 -2.84 16.44
N VAL A 587 -4.32 -2.67 17.58
CA VAL A 587 -3.64 -2.40 18.87
C VAL A 587 -2.83 -3.61 19.33
N ALA A 588 -3.36 -4.83 19.23
CA ALA A 588 -2.61 -6.04 19.55
C ALA A 588 -1.33 -6.18 18.71
N VAL A 589 -1.41 -5.91 17.40
CA VAL A 589 -0.23 -5.91 16.52
C VAL A 589 0.76 -4.83 16.93
N ALA A 590 0.30 -3.62 17.25
CA ALA A 590 1.17 -2.52 17.68
C ALA A 590 1.92 -2.84 18.99
N VAL A 591 1.25 -3.44 19.99
CA VAL A 591 1.86 -3.84 21.27
C VAL A 591 2.95 -4.90 21.05
N ILE A 592 2.68 -5.92 20.21
CA ILE A 592 3.68 -6.95 19.90
C ILE A 592 4.86 -6.36 19.12
N MET A 593 4.60 -5.50 18.13
CA MET A 593 5.64 -4.83 17.35
C MET A 593 6.52 -3.95 18.22
N HIS A 594 5.93 -3.15 19.11
CA HIS A 594 6.69 -2.30 20.03
C HIS A 594 7.65 -3.12 20.91
N ALA A 595 7.17 -4.23 21.47
CA ALA A 595 8.01 -5.13 22.26
C ALA A 595 9.14 -5.79 21.45
N LEU A 596 8.97 -6.00 20.14
CA LEU A 596 10.01 -6.52 19.23
C LEU A 596 11.01 -5.44 18.78
N GLU A 597 10.63 -4.16 18.84
CA GLU A 597 11.46 -3.02 18.43
C GLU A 597 12.29 -2.44 19.59
N ASP A 598 11.84 -2.62 20.84
CA ASP A 598 12.58 -2.24 22.06
C ASP A 598 14.00 -2.86 22.15
N ASP A 599 14.25 -3.94 21.39
CA ASP A 599 15.57 -4.55 21.19
C ASP A 599 16.61 -3.59 20.59
N ILE A 600 16.20 -2.68 19.71
CA ILE A 600 17.09 -1.77 18.99
C ILE A 600 17.45 -0.57 19.88
N GLU A 601 16.48 -0.02 20.61
CA GLU A 601 16.69 1.17 21.45
C GLU A 601 17.47 0.86 22.73
N SER A 602 17.18 -0.27 23.38
CA SER A 602 17.84 -0.69 24.64
C SER A 602 19.21 -1.36 24.40
N GLY A 603 19.45 -1.89 23.20
CA GLY A 603 20.67 -2.63 22.84
C GLY A 603 20.88 -3.90 23.66
N THR A 604 19.84 -4.34 24.36
CA THR A 604 19.73 -5.64 25.00
C THR A 604 18.80 -6.50 24.15
N LYS A 605 19.22 -7.72 23.81
CA LYS A 605 18.41 -8.71 23.05
C LYS A 605 17.27 -9.29 23.91
N SER A 606 16.46 -8.43 24.52
CA SER A 606 15.46 -8.78 25.53
C SER A 606 14.02 -8.79 24.98
N GLY A 607 13.71 -8.00 23.95
CA GLY A 607 12.39 -7.85 23.35
C GLY A 607 11.88 -9.13 22.68
N ASP A 608 12.72 -9.76 21.83
CA ASP A 608 12.45 -11.08 21.26
C ASP A 608 12.13 -12.12 22.36
N TRP A 609 12.86 -12.07 23.49
CA TRP A 609 12.62 -12.96 24.62
C TRP A 609 11.30 -12.67 25.35
N THR A 610 10.95 -11.40 25.55
CA THR A 610 9.68 -10.98 26.17
C THR A 610 8.48 -11.53 25.40
N VAL A 611 8.50 -11.42 24.06
CA VAL A 611 7.43 -11.96 23.21
C VAL A 611 7.39 -13.48 23.27
N LEU A 612 8.53 -14.16 23.20
CA LEU A 612 8.59 -15.62 23.33
C LEU A 612 8.12 -16.12 24.70
N GLN A 613 8.44 -15.39 25.77
CA GLN A 613 8.01 -15.70 27.13
C GLN A 613 6.50 -15.52 27.29
N ALA A 614 5.91 -14.46 26.70
CA ALA A 614 4.47 -14.26 26.68
C ALA A 614 3.75 -15.38 25.91
N VAL A 615 4.24 -15.73 24.71
CA VAL A 615 3.74 -16.85 23.90
C VAL A 615 3.77 -18.17 24.69
N TRP A 616 4.88 -18.43 25.39
CA TRP A 616 5.01 -19.60 26.26
C TRP A 616 4.06 -19.57 27.47
N GLY A 617 3.93 -18.41 28.11
CA GLY A 617 3.03 -18.19 29.25
C GLY A 617 1.57 -18.50 28.91
N GLU A 618 1.14 -18.08 27.72
CA GLU A 618 -0.21 -18.34 27.18
C GLU A 618 -0.40 -19.77 26.64
N GLN A 619 0.60 -20.65 26.80
CA GLN A 619 0.59 -22.03 26.26
C GLN A 619 0.35 -22.09 24.75
N THR A 620 0.81 -21.07 24.02
CA THR A 620 0.69 -20.99 22.56
C THR A 620 2.03 -21.30 21.89
N HIS A 621 1.97 -21.83 20.67
CA HIS A 621 3.16 -22.14 19.88
C HIS A 621 2.95 -21.67 18.45
N GLY A 622 4.01 -21.12 17.83
CA GLY A 622 4.01 -20.72 16.42
C GLY A 622 3.20 -19.44 16.14
N LEU A 623 3.52 -18.35 16.84
CA LEU A 623 2.89 -17.02 16.67
C LEU A 623 2.84 -16.57 15.20
N LEU A 624 3.90 -16.83 14.43
CA LEU A 624 3.96 -16.54 12.99
C LEU A 624 2.82 -17.19 12.20
N ASN A 625 2.44 -18.44 12.52
CA ASN A 625 1.35 -19.11 11.80
C ASN A 625 0.00 -18.44 12.10
N TYR A 626 -0.23 -18.03 13.34
CA TYR A 626 -1.46 -17.31 13.71
C TYR A 626 -1.52 -15.91 13.07
N ALA A 627 -0.38 -15.22 12.96
CA ALA A 627 -0.31 -13.94 12.24
C ALA A 627 -0.63 -14.13 10.74
N ILE A 628 -0.15 -15.20 10.12
CA ILE A 628 -0.48 -15.57 8.73
C ILE A 628 -1.96 -15.94 8.60
N ASP A 629 -2.52 -16.71 9.53
CA ASP A 629 -3.95 -17.07 9.52
C ASP A 629 -4.83 -15.81 9.64
N MET A 630 -4.48 -14.88 10.53
CA MET A 630 -5.14 -13.57 10.63
C MET A 630 -5.05 -12.80 9.31
N PHE A 631 -3.86 -12.67 8.72
CA PHE A 631 -3.65 -12.01 7.43
C PHE A 631 -4.51 -12.62 6.32
N THR A 632 -4.57 -13.95 6.22
CA THR A 632 -5.38 -14.62 5.18
C THR A 632 -6.87 -14.32 5.29
N ARG A 633 -7.39 -14.09 6.50
CA ARG A 633 -8.79 -13.71 6.72
C ARG A 633 -9.06 -12.27 6.34
N ILE A 634 -8.18 -11.35 6.74
CA ILE A 634 -8.26 -9.95 6.33
C ILE A 634 -8.23 -9.87 4.80
N ASN A 635 -7.35 -10.65 4.17
CA ASN A 635 -7.26 -10.77 2.72
C ASN A 635 -8.58 -11.30 2.10
N ALA A 636 -9.24 -12.29 2.71
CA ALA A 636 -10.53 -12.77 2.22
C ALA A 636 -11.62 -11.68 2.25
N GLU A 637 -11.67 -10.85 3.28
CA GLU A 637 -12.62 -9.73 3.39
C GLU A 637 -12.32 -8.62 2.37
N VAL A 638 -11.05 -8.25 2.19
CA VAL A 638 -10.66 -7.24 1.18
C VAL A 638 -10.96 -7.73 -0.24
N ASN A 639 -10.65 -8.99 -0.55
CA ASN A 639 -10.92 -9.57 -1.88
C ASN A 639 -12.42 -9.59 -2.22
N GLN A 640 -13.32 -9.72 -1.24
CA GLN A 640 -14.77 -9.63 -1.49
C GLN A 640 -15.18 -8.26 -2.03
N GLY A 641 -14.49 -7.18 -1.64
CA GLY A 641 -14.74 -5.83 -2.12
C GLY A 641 -14.33 -5.59 -3.58
N PHE A 642 -13.34 -6.35 -4.08
CA PHE A 642 -12.80 -6.24 -5.45
C PHE A 642 -13.22 -7.40 -6.36
N SER A 643 -14.18 -8.19 -5.92
CA SER A 643 -14.73 -9.32 -6.66
C SER A 643 -15.46 -8.87 -7.92
N LEU A 644 -15.32 -9.61 -9.03
CA LEU A 644 -16.11 -9.38 -10.24
C LEU A 644 -17.62 -9.63 -10.04
N THR A 645 -17.99 -10.41 -9.01
CA THR A 645 -19.38 -10.61 -8.61
C THR A 645 -19.80 -9.56 -7.59
N PRO A 646 -20.95 -8.87 -7.77
CA PRO A 646 -21.41 -7.85 -6.85
C PRO A 646 -21.69 -8.45 -5.46
N SER A 647 -20.83 -8.12 -4.50
CA SER A 647 -21.02 -8.43 -3.07
C SER A 647 -21.78 -7.27 -2.40
N PRO A 648 -22.58 -7.53 -1.34
CA PRO A 648 -23.08 -6.44 -0.51
C PRO A 648 -21.93 -5.53 -0.03
N PRO A 649 -22.13 -4.22 0.06
CA PRO A 649 -21.08 -3.30 0.52
C PRO A 649 -20.65 -3.69 1.93
N SER A 650 -19.33 -3.76 2.16
CA SER A 650 -18.77 -4.09 3.46
C SER A 650 -19.21 -3.06 4.50
N THR A 651 -19.59 -3.52 5.69
CA THR A 651 -19.88 -2.65 6.83
C THR A 651 -18.63 -1.98 7.39
N ILE A 652 -17.45 -2.51 7.03
CA ILE A 652 -16.13 -2.03 7.45
C ILE A 652 -15.55 -1.12 6.36
N GLY A 653 -14.94 0.00 6.78
CA GLY A 653 -14.22 0.89 5.88
C GLY A 653 -12.94 0.23 5.34
N LEU A 654 -12.78 0.21 4.02
CA LEU A 654 -11.65 -0.40 3.31
C LEU A 654 -10.29 0.12 3.81
N GLU A 655 -10.16 1.40 4.14
CA GLU A 655 -8.94 2.00 4.71
C GLU A 655 -8.46 1.24 5.95
N SER A 656 -9.37 0.95 6.90
CA SER A 656 -9.01 0.28 8.16
C SER A 656 -8.52 -1.15 7.95
N LEU A 657 -9.05 -1.86 6.94
CA LEU A 657 -8.61 -3.19 6.57
C LEU A 657 -7.24 -3.17 5.90
N LEU A 658 -6.97 -2.19 5.03
CA LEU A 658 -5.67 -1.99 4.41
C LEU A 658 -4.60 -1.63 5.45
N LEU A 659 -4.90 -0.76 6.40
CA LEU A 659 -3.96 -0.41 7.48
C LEU A 659 -3.66 -1.61 8.40
N LEU A 660 -4.67 -2.38 8.80
CA LEU A 660 -4.45 -3.62 9.55
C LEU A 660 -3.63 -4.63 8.74
N THR A 661 -3.86 -4.70 7.42
CA THR A 661 -3.07 -5.56 6.53
C THR A 661 -1.60 -5.14 6.53
N ASN A 662 -1.34 -3.84 6.35
CA ASN A 662 0.00 -3.28 6.39
C ASN A 662 0.72 -3.64 7.71
N GLU A 663 0.08 -3.38 8.85
CA GLU A 663 0.61 -3.70 10.18
C GLU A 663 0.86 -5.22 10.35
N SER A 664 -0.07 -6.06 9.89
CA SER A 664 0.07 -7.52 9.96
C SER A 664 1.23 -8.06 9.12
N LEU A 665 1.49 -7.47 7.95
CA LEU A 665 2.60 -7.86 7.07
C LEU A 665 3.95 -7.47 7.69
N HIS A 666 4.05 -6.29 8.29
CA HIS A 666 5.25 -5.89 9.04
C HIS A 666 5.54 -6.84 10.21
N LEU A 667 4.51 -7.24 10.96
CA LEU A 667 4.64 -8.23 12.02
C LEU A 667 5.11 -9.59 11.48
N ILE A 668 4.55 -10.07 10.37
CA ILE A 668 4.96 -11.32 9.73
C ILE A 668 6.43 -11.27 9.30
N ALA A 669 6.89 -10.16 8.73
CA ALA A 669 8.29 -9.96 8.37
C ALA A 669 9.21 -10.03 9.60
N ARG A 670 8.88 -9.34 10.70
CA ARG A 670 9.70 -9.33 11.93
C ARG A 670 9.73 -10.68 12.63
N LEU A 671 8.61 -11.40 12.67
CA LEU A 671 8.50 -12.72 13.29
C LEU A 671 9.20 -13.84 12.48
N HIS A 672 9.51 -13.62 11.21
CA HIS A 672 10.19 -14.60 10.36
C HIS A 672 11.52 -15.06 10.97
N ALA A 673 12.32 -14.11 11.51
CA ALA A 673 13.61 -14.40 12.13
C ALA A 673 13.51 -15.28 13.39
N LEU A 674 12.34 -15.34 14.04
CA LEU A 674 12.11 -16.03 15.31
C LEU A 674 11.45 -17.41 15.14
N SER A 675 11.06 -17.79 13.92
CA SER A 675 10.16 -18.91 13.67
C SER A 675 10.66 -19.86 12.58
N ILE A 676 10.35 -21.15 12.72
CA ILE A 676 10.58 -22.15 11.67
C ILE A 676 9.37 -22.20 10.74
N THR A 677 9.57 -21.89 9.45
CA THR A 677 8.50 -21.87 8.45
C THR A 677 8.44 -23.16 7.64
N THR A 678 7.22 -23.65 7.36
CA THR A 678 7.00 -24.79 6.45
C THR A 678 6.67 -24.32 5.02
N SER A 679 6.97 -25.13 4.00
CA SER A 679 6.60 -24.79 2.61
C SER A 679 5.09 -24.64 2.40
N ARG A 680 4.25 -25.21 3.27
CA ARG A 680 2.79 -25.01 3.24
C ARG A 680 2.41 -23.62 3.73
N THR A 681 3.01 -23.19 4.83
CA THR A 681 2.81 -21.85 5.40
C THR A 681 3.27 -20.76 4.43
N VAL A 682 4.47 -20.93 3.84
CA VAL A 682 5.00 -19.98 2.85
C VAL A 682 4.09 -19.89 1.62
N ARG A 683 3.59 -21.02 1.10
CA ARG A 683 2.61 -21.05 -0.01
C ARG A 683 1.32 -20.28 0.31
N LEU A 684 0.82 -20.44 1.52
CA LEU A 684 -0.40 -19.75 1.96
C LEU A 684 -0.18 -18.23 2.03
N LEU A 685 0.94 -17.81 2.64
CA LEU A 685 1.33 -16.41 2.73
C LEU A 685 1.51 -15.78 1.35
N VAL A 686 2.32 -16.39 0.47
CA VAL A 686 2.61 -15.85 -0.87
C VAL A 686 1.34 -15.75 -1.72
N SER A 687 0.42 -16.73 -1.61
CA SER A 687 -0.88 -16.63 -2.28
C SER A 687 -1.69 -15.43 -1.79
N GLY A 688 -1.76 -15.23 -0.47
CA GLY A 688 -2.50 -14.09 0.09
C GLY A 688 -1.84 -12.74 -0.20
N VAL A 689 -0.51 -12.69 -0.22
CA VAL A 689 0.26 -11.48 -0.57
C VAL A 689 0.01 -11.08 -2.02
N LEU A 690 -0.03 -12.04 -2.96
CA LEU A 690 -0.39 -11.75 -4.35
C LEU A 690 -1.82 -11.22 -4.49
N ASP A 691 -2.79 -11.85 -3.80
CA ASP A 691 -4.20 -11.42 -3.83
C ASP A 691 -4.35 -9.98 -3.29
N MET A 692 -3.71 -9.71 -2.15
CA MET A 692 -3.71 -8.40 -1.52
C MET A 692 -3.03 -7.34 -2.37
N TYR A 693 -1.90 -7.68 -3.01
CA TYR A 693 -1.19 -6.76 -3.91
C TYR A 693 -2.06 -6.40 -5.13
N CYS A 694 -2.81 -7.36 -5.69
CA CYS A 694 -3.77 -7.09 -6.75
C CYS A 694 -4.89 -6.14 -6.29
N CYS A 695 -5.42 -6.35 -5.08
CA CYS A 695 -6.44 -5.48 -4.48
C CYS A 695 -5.91 -4.08 -4.21
N ALA A 696 -4.71 -3.96 -3.65
CA ALA A 696 -4.06 -2.69 -3.38
C ALA A 696 -3.71 -1.93 -4.66
N ASP A 697 -3.23 -2.63 -5.70
CA ASP A 697 -3.05 -2.04 -7.03
C ASP A 697 -4.38 -1.53 -7.59
N SER A 698 -5.48 -2.28 -7.38
CA SER A 698 -6.86 -1.87 -7.75
C SER A 698 -7.30 -0.59 -7.06
N ALA A 699 -7.22 -0.58 -5.73
CA ALA A 699 -7.52 0.59 -4.93
C ALA A 699 -6.68 1.81 -5.35
N SER A 700 -5.38 1.64 -5.59
CA SER A 700 -4.50 2.76 -5.94
C SER A 700 -4.87 3.46 -7.26
N ARG A 701 -5.54 2.76 -8.18
CA ARG A 701 -5.97 3.31 -9.48
C ARG A 701 -7.41 3.83 -9.48
N GLU A 702 -8.29 3.19 -8.72
CA GLU A 702 -9.72 3.54 -8.68
C GLU A 702 -10.00 4.78 -7.82
N PHE A 703 -9.25 4.97 -6.73
CA PHE A 703 -9.45 6.09 -5.82
C PHE A 703 -8.61 7.32 -6.23
N ILE A 704 -9.20 8.51 -6.00
CA ILE A 704 -8.57 9.81 -6.30
C ILE A 704 -7.26 9.95 -5.50
N ALA A 705 -6.30 10.71 -6.05
CA ALA A 705 -4.98 10.98 -5.44
C ALA A 705 -5.02 11.50 -3.99
N THR A 706 -6.11 12.13 -3.56
CA THR A 706 -6.27 12.69 -2.22
C THR A 706 -7.01 11.77 -1.24
N SER A 707 -7.27 10.51 -1.63
CA SER A 707 -8.00 9.55 -0.80
C SER A 707 -7.06 8.81 0.16
N THR A 708 -7.39 8.77 1.45
CA THR A 708 -6.67 7.99 2.47
C THR A 708 -6.60 6.49 2.14
N VAL A 709 -7.59 5.98 1.40
CA VAL A 709 -7.62 4.60 0.90
C VAL A 709 -6.48 4.34 -0.09
N ARG A 710 -6.15 5.32 -0.93
CA ARG A 710 -5.06 5.20 -1.91
C ARG A 710 -3.71 5.18 -1.23
N ASP A 711 -3.50 6.02 -0.22
CA ASP A 711 -2.26 6.04 0.57
C ASP A 711 -2.07 4.72 1.32
N ALA A 712 -3.13 4.23 1.98
CA ALA A 712 -3.11 2.91 2.63
C ALA A 712 -2.81 1.77 1.64
N ALA A 713 -3.33 1.86 0.40
CA ALA A 713 -3.03 0.88 -0.63
C ALA A 713 -1.55 0.89 -1.06
N PHE A 714 -0.91 2.06 -1.18
CA PHE A 714 0.53 2.13 -1.45
C PHE A 714 1.36 1.53 -0.32
N LEU A 715 1.03 1.83 0.94
CA LEU A 715 1.69 1.23 2.10
C LEU A 715 1.60 -0.30 2.07
N VAL A 716 0.42 -0.85 1.76
CA VAL A 716 0.23 -2.30 1.60
C VAL A 716 1.08 -2.86 0.46
N LYS A 717 1.16 -2.18 -0.70
CA LYS A 717 2.03 -2.64 -1.81
C LYS A 717 3.49 -2.74 -1.37
N HIS A 718 4.01 -1.73 -0.67
CA HIS A 718 5.36 -1.76 -0.12
C HIS A 718 5.55 -2.86 0.94
N ALA A 719 4.57 -3.05 1.83
CA ALA A 719 4.62 -4.12 2.83
C ALA A 719 4.61 -5.52 2.20
N CYS A 720 3.82 -5.72 1.13
CA CYS A 720 3.82 -6.96 0.35
C CYS A 720 5.21 -7.24 -0.25
N ASP A 721 5.85 -6.23 -0.85
CA ASP A 721 7.19 -6.36 -1.41
C ASP A 721 8.22 -6.70 -0.32
N ASN A 722 8.19 -5.98 0.80
CA ASN A 722 9.11 -6.20 1.93
C ASN A 722 8.99 -7.61 2.51
N VAL A 723 7.77 -8.11 2.72
CA VAL A 723 7.54 -9.49 3.21
C VAL A 723 8.07 -10.52 2.22
N LEU A 724 7.81 -10.35 0.91
CA LEU A 724 8.33 -11.29 -0.09
C LEU A 724 9.86 -11.29 -0.14
N ARG A 725 10.51 -10.13 -0.03
CA ARG A 725 11.98 -10.04 0.03
C ARG A 725 12.54 -10.79 1.24
N VAL A 726 11.99 -10.56 2.44
CA VAL A 726 12.42 -11.22 3.68
C VAL A 726 12.34 -12.75 3.58
N PHE A 727 11.27 -13.29 2.98
CA PHE A 727 11.09 -14.74 2.79
C PHE A 727 11.91 -15.31 1.62
N SER A 728 12.48 -14.44 0.77
CA SER A 728 13.31 -14.82 -0.38
C SER A 728 14.82 -14.71 -0.10
N SER A 729 15.23 -13.91 0.88
CA SER A 729 16.64 -13.65 1.25
C SER A 729 17.14 -14.43 2.49
N GLY A 730 16.37 -15.38 3.02
CA GLY A 730 16.68 -16.04 4.30
C GLY A 730 17.99 -16.85 4.33
N PRO A 731 18.65 -16.98 5.50
CA PRO A 731 19.92 -17.70 5.67
C PRO A 731 19.80 -19.18 5.26
N GLN A 732 20.79 -19.68 4.50
CA GLN A 732 20.77 -21.02 3.89
C GLN A 732 20.80 -22.21 4.87
N ASP A 733 20.90 -21.96 6.17
CA ASP A 733 20.96 -23.01 7.21
C ASP A 733 19.63 -23.75 7.41
N HIS A 734 18.55 -23.32 6.77
CA HIS A 734 17.26 -24.02 6.77
C HIS A 734 16.93 -24.58 5.39
N HIS A 735 17.27 -25.87 5.21
CA HIS A 735 16.97 -26.66 4.02
C HIS A 735 15.58 -26.36 3.41
N ASN A 736 15.59 -25.85 2.17
CA ASN A 736 14.57 -26.00 1.12
C ASN A 736 13.22 -25.23 1.19
N CYS A 737 13.03 -24.18 2.03
CA CYS A 737 11.70 -23.55 2.14
C CYS A 737 11.53 -22.07 1.72
N GLY A 738 12.58 -21.35 1.32
CA GLY A 738 12.49 -19.91 1.02
C GLY A 738 12.19 -19.59 -0.45
N PRO A 739 13.17 -19.13 -1.24
CA PRO A 739 12.93 -18.51 -2.56
C PRO A 739 12.31 -19.42 -3.62
N SER A 740 12.63 -20.73 -3.65
CA SER A 740 12.06 -21.65 -4.65
C SER A 740 10.57 -21.89 -4.44
N VAL A 741 10.12 -21.93 -3.18
CA VAL A 741 8.70 -22.04 -2.83
C VAL A 741 7.97 -20.74 -3.18
N VAL A 742 8.57 -19.58 -2.88
CA VAL A 742 7.99 -18.26 -3.21
C VAL A 742 7.77 -18.13 -4.71
N LEU A 743 8.83 -18.26 -5.52
CA LEU A 743 8.74 -18.12 -6.98
C LEU A 743 7.78 -19.12 -7.60
N ARG A 744 7.87 -20.40 -7.20
CA ARG A 744 6.94 -21.42 -7.67
C ARG A 744 5.49 -21.06 -7.37
N THR A 745 5.22 -20.52 -6.18
CA THR A 745 3.87 -20.14 -5.78
C THR A 745 3.37 -18.95 -6.58
N LEU A 746 4.20 -17.93 -6.81
CA LEU A 746 3.85 -16.77 -7.64
C LEU A 746 3.50 -17.21 -9.08
N PHE A 747 4.30 -18.09 -9.69
CA PHE A 747 4.01 -18.63 -11.02
C PHE A 747 2.71 -19.45 -11.05
N GLU A 748 2.49 -20.35 -10.09
CA GLU A 748 1.29 -21.20 -10.05
C GLU A 748 0.02 -20.42 -9.70
N LYS A 749 0.11 -19.42 -8.80
CA LYS A 749 -1.05 -18.64 -8.31
C LYS A 749 -1.36 -17.42 -9.15
N GLY A 750 -0.38 -16.85 -9.86
CA GLY A 750 -0.59 -15.80 -10.85
C GLY A 750 -1.52 -16.25 -11.99
N LEU A 751 -1.51 -17.55 -12.31
CA LEU A 751 -2.35 -18.17 -13.33
C LEU A 751 -3.70 -18.71 -12.82
N ARG A 752 -4.08 -18.42 -11.57
CA ARG A 752 -5.39 -18.81 -11.03
C ARG A 752 -6.36 -17.65 -11.03
N PHE A 753 -7.42 -17.76 -11.81
CA PHE A 753 -8.38 -16.68 -12.06
C PHE A 753 -9.70 -16.94 -11.35
N ASP A 754 -9.67 -16.98 -10.01
CA ASP A 754 -10.89 -17.18 -9.21
C ASP A 754 -11.54 -15.81 -8.93
N ASN A 755 -12.50 -15.38 -9.76
CA ASN A 755 -13.34 -14.19 -9.53
C ASN A 755 -12.60 -12.83 -9.50
N VAL A 756 -11.45 -12.75 -10.17
CA VAL A 756 -10.56 -11.58 -10.28
C VAL A 756 -10.19 -11.35 -11.75
N ASP A 757 -9.84 -10.12 -12.13
CA ASP A 757 -9.33 -9.79 -13.47
C ASP A 757 -8.04 -10.59 -13.79
N PRO A 758 -8.06 -11.48 -14.79
CA PRO A 758 -6.93 -12.34 -15.11
C PRO A 758 -5.72 -11.56 -15.66
N ALA A 759 -5.94 -10.52 -16.47
CA ALA A 759 -4.84 -9.75 -17.06
C ALA A 759 -4.10 -8.97 -15.96
N ARG A 760 -4.86 -8.34 -15.07
CA ARG A 760 -4.30 -7.61 -13.94
C ARG A 760 -3.54 -8.53 -12.99
N ARG A 761 -4.09 -9.70 -12.69
CA ARG A 761 -3.45 -10.66 -11.79
C ARG A 761 -2.11 -11.15 -12.32
N VAL A 762 -2.02 -11.44 -13.62
CA VAL A 762 -0.78 -11.85 -14.28
C VAL A 762 0.26 -10.73 -14.24
N LEU A 763 -0.13 -9.48 -14.51
CA LEU A 763 0.76 -8.32 -14.42
C LEU A 763 1.27 -8.08 -12.99
N CYS A 764 0.39 -8.18 -12.00
CA CYS A 764 0.77 -8.07 -10.59
C CYS A 764 1.75 -9.18 -10.16
N ALA A 765 1.52 -10.42 -10.62
CA ALA A 765 2.44 -11.52 -10.38
C ALA A 765 3.80 -11.30 -11.05
N LEU A 766 3.83 -10.77 -12.27
CA LEU A 766 5.08 -10.43 -12.97
C LEU A 766 5.88 -9.37 -12.21
N ASP A 767 5.22 -8.28 -11.80
CA ASP A 767 5.82 -7.18 -11.04
C ASP A 767 6.43 -7.68 -9.72
N MET A 768 5.71 -8.53 -8.99
CA MET A 768 6.24 -9.17 -7.77
C MET A 768 7.41 -10.12 -8.05
N VAL A 769 7.35 -10.92 -9.12
CA VAL A 769 8.46 -11.82 -9.50
C VAL A 769 9.72 -11.02 -9.77
N LEU A 770 9.62 -9.90 -10.51
CA LEU A 770 10.75 -9.06 -10.84
C LEU A 770 11.41 -8.43 -9.59
N ARG A 771 10.63 -8.11 -8.55
CA ARG A 771 11.13 -7.58 -7.27
C ARG A 771 11.71 -8.63 -6.32
N VAL A 772 11.34 -9.90 -6.49
CA VAL A 772 11.86 -11.03 -5.72
C VAL A 772 13.18 -11.54 -6.30
N LEU A 773 13.38 -11.38 -7.62
CA LEU A 773 14.65 -11.72 -8.26
C LEU A 773 15.76 -10.76 -7.77
N PRO A 774 16.94 -11.29 -7.39
CA PRO A 774 18.05 -10.45 -6.92
C PRO A 774 18.54 -9.51 -8.02
N ASP A 775 19.22 -8.42 -7.63
CA ASP A 775 19.86 -7.49 -8.57
C ASP A 775 21.14 -8.05 -9.18
N ALA A 776 21.39 -7.70 -10.43
CA ALA A 776 22.53 -8.23 -11.20
C ALA A 776 23.89 -7.69 -10.71
N ASP A 777 23.87 -6.52 -10.06
CA ASP A 777 25.03 -5.88 -9.44
C ASP A 777 25.37 -6.49 -8.07
N ASP A 778 24.35 -6.97 -7.33
CA ASP A 778 24.50 -7.71 -6.06
C ASP A 778 24.89 -9.19 -6.27
N ALA A 779 25.09 -9.62 -7.52
CA ALA A 779 25.34 -11.01 -7.85
C ALA A 779 26.69 -11.54 -7.34
N ASP A 780 27.63 -10.64 -7.01
CA ASP A 780 28.92 -11.00 -6.41
C ASP A 780 28.80 -11.30 -4.89
N ASP A 781 27.75 -10.78 -4.23
CA ASP A 781 27.41 -11.02 -2.81
C ASP A 781 26.36 -12.13 -2.62
N LEU A 782 25.74 -12.60 -3.70
CA LEU A 782 24.83 -13.76 -3.66
C LEU A 782 25.61 -15.05 -3.34
N PRO A 783 25.01 -15.99 -2.58
CA PRO A 783 25.60 -17.31 -2.39
C PRO A 783 25.82 -17.97 -3.76
N VAL A 784 27.08 -18.32 -4.07
CA VAL A 784 27.46 -19.04 -5.29
C VAL A 784 26.51 -20.21 -5.51
N GLY A 785 25.66 -20.13 -6.55
CA GLY A 785 24.71 -21.19 -6.91
C GLY A 785 23.24 -20.99 -6.50
N TRP A 786 22.79 -19.79 -6.11
CA TRP A 786 21.35 -19.52 -5.89
C TRP A 786 20.49 -19.91 -7.10
N ILE A 787 20.89 -19.49 -8.31
CA ILE A 787 20.17 -19.81 -9.56
C ILE A 787 20.14 -21.32 -9.81
N ALA A 788 21.28 -21.99 -9.61
CA ALA A 788 21.43 -23.45 -9.77
C ALA A 788 20.59 -24.27 -8.78
N THR A 789 20.17 -23.70 -7.66
CA THR A 789 19.35 -24.39 -6.66
C THR A 789 17.87 -24.04 -6.75
N VAL A 790 17.54 -22.80 -7.09
CA VAL A 790 16.18 -22.25 -7.04
C VAL A 790 15.40 -22.42 -8.34
N ILE A 791 15.99 -22.03 -9.48
CA ILE A 791 15.29 -22.01 -10.78
C ILE A 791 14.94 -23.43 -11.27
N PRO A 792 15.84 -24.44 -11.21
CA PRO A 792 15.51 -25.80 -11.63
C PRO A 792 14.27 -26.39 -10.93
N GLN A 793 14.02 -26.02 -9.68
CA GLN A 793 12.84 -26.48 -8.90
C GLN A 793 11.53 -25.80 -9.33
N SER A 794 11.61 -24.72 -10.10
CA SER A 794 10.48 -23.88 -10.53
C SER A 794 10.36 -23.74 -12.07
N LEU A 795 11.17 -24.48 -12.85
CA LEU A 795 11.18 -24.44 -14.32
C LEU A 795 9.82 -24.72 -14.97
N THR A 796 9.07 -25.74 -14.51
CA THR A 796 7.77 -26.07 -15.11
C THR A 796 6.74 -24.96 -14.88
N PRO A 797 6.51 -24.48 -13.63
CA PRO A 797 5.69 -23.29 -13.40
C PRO A 797 6.16 -22.06 -14.16
N LEU A 798 7.48 -21.79 -14.21
CA LEU A 798 8.06 -20.66 -14.94
C LEU A 798 7.72 -20.71 -16.43
N THR A 799 7.89 -21.88 -17.07
CA THR A 799 7.60 -22.05 -18.50
C THR A 799 6.12 -21.79 -18.79
N LEU A 800 5.22 -22.31 -17.95
CA LEU A 800 3.78 -22.05 -18.07
C LEU A 800 3.46 -20.58 -17.84
N PHE A 801 4.09 -19.93 -16.87
CA PHE A 801 3.87 -18.51 -16.58
C PHE A 801 4.30 -17.62 -17.76
N VAL A 802 5.51 -17.84 -18.28
CA VAL A 802 6.03 -17.11 -19.46
C VAL A 802 5.11 -17.26 -20.67
N GLN A 803 4.45 -18.41 -20.86
CA GLN A 803 3.51 -18.59 -21.96
C GLN A 803 2.27 -17.67 -21.89
N HIS A 804 1.84 -17.28 -20.69
CA HIS A 804 0.64 -16.46 -20.48
C HIS A 804 0.94 -14.96 -20.35
N LEU A 805 2.21 -14.56 -20.35
CA LEU A 805 2.62 -13.16 -20.35
C LEU A 805 2.44 -12.51 -21.72
N GLU A 806 2.18 -11.20 -21.73
CA GLU A 806 2.26 -10.39 -22.95
C GLU A 806 3.71 -10.27 -23.45
N PRO A 807 3.95 -9.99 -24.75
CA PRO A 807 5.30 -9.96 -25.33
C PRO A 807 6.28 -9.07 -24.56
N ALA A 808 5.87 -7.85 -24.17
CA ALA A 808 6.71 -6.93 -23.40
C ALA A 808 7.12 -7.53 -22.03
N GLY A 809 6.16 -8.12 -21.31
CA GLY A 809 6.42 -8.80 -20.03
C GLY A 809 7.30 -10.05 -20.17
N LYS A 810 7.14 -10.81 -21.26
CA LYS A 810 8.03 -11.95 -21.57
C LYS A 810 9.47 -11.48 -21.78
N VAL A 811 9.67 -10.44 -22.59
CA VAL A 811 11.00 -9.87 -22.86
C VAL A 811 11.64 -9.41 -21.55
N GLN A 812 10.93 -8.66 -20.72
CA GLN A 812 11.43 -8.15 -19.44
C GLN A 812 11.87 -9.28 -18.50
N LEU A 813 11.03 -10.31 -18.31
CA LEU A 813 11.33 -11.42 -17.41
C LEU A 813 12.47 -12.30 -17.92
N VAL A 814 12.46 -12.66 -19.21
CA VAL A 814 13.49 -13.53 -19.80
C VAL A 814 14.84 -12.83 -19.83
N ARG A 815 14.89 -11.55 -20.17
CA ARG A 815 16.12 -10.73 -20.12
C ARG A 815 16.69 -10.71 -18.71
N ARG A 816 15.85 -10.44 -17.70
CA ARG A 816 16.27 -10.41 -16.29
C ARG A 816 16.79 -11.77 -15.81
N LEU A 817 16.18 -12.88 -16.25
CA LEU A 817 16.66 -14.22 -15.91
C LEU A 817 17.98 -14.56 -16.61
N ALA A 818 18.15 -14.16 -17.88
CA ALA A 818 19.38 -14.37 -18.64
C ALA A 818 20.55 -13.56 -18.05
N SER A 819 20.31 -12.29 -17.68
CA SER A 819 21.33 -11.44 -17.04
C SER A 819 21.79 -12.00 -15.70
N LEU A 820 20.85 -12.58 -14.94
CA LEU A 820 21.16 -13.24 -13.68
C LEU A 820 21.93 -14.55 -13.87
N ASP A 821 21.57 -15.37 -14.86
CA ASP A 821 22.22 -16.66 -15.13
C ASP A 821 23.66 -16.51 -15.62
N ARG A 822 24.01 -15.39 -16.29
CA ARG A 822 25.33 -15.14 -16.91
C ARG A 822 25.83 -16.35 -17.74
N GLY A 823 24.91 -17.11 -18.35
CA GLY A 823 25.20 -18.30 -19.15
C GLY A 823 25.57 -19.57 -18.38
N ALA A 824 25.35 -19.63 -17.06
CA ALA A 824 25.73 -20.78 -16.24
C ALA A 824 24.86 -22.03 -16.49
N LEU A 825 23.53 -21.86 -16.62
CA LEU A 825 22.58 -22.95 -16.86
C LEU A 825 21.93 -22.89 -18.24
N GLY A 826 21.99 -21.73 -18.90
CA GLY A 826 21.35 -21.48 -20.19
C GLY A 826 19.83 -21.32 -20.08
N ILE A 827 19.34 -20.62 -19.03
CA ILE A 827 17.89 -20.49 -18.77
C ILE A 827 17.19 -19.70 -19.89
N GLY A 828 17.84 -18.63 -20.38
CA GLY A 828 17.31 -17.82 -21.48
C GLY A 828 17.14 -18.66 -22.75
N GLU A 829 18.17 -19.40 -23.13
CA GLU A 829 18.19 -20.28 -24.31
C GLU A 829 17.12 -21.37 -24.20
N PHE A 830 16.96 -21.97 -23.01
CA PHE A 830 15.91 -22.96 -22.76
C PHE A 830 14.50 -22.40 -22.99
N LEU A 831 14.22 -21.19 -22.51
CA LEU A 831 12.90 -20.55 -22.67
C LEU A 831 12.63 -20.17 -24.13
N VAL A 832 13.63 -19.67 -24.85
CA VAL A 832 13.52 -19.38 -26.30
C VAL A 832 13.25 -20.66 -27.08
N GLN A 833 13.99 -21.74 -26.84
CA GLN A 833 13.76 -23.03 -27.49
C GLN A 833 12.39 -23.62 -27.17
N GLY A 834 11.89 -23.43 -25.95
CA GLY A 834 10.53 -23.79 -25.55
C GLY A 834 9.47 -23.05 -26.36
N GLU A 835 9.67 -21.75 -26.60
CA GLU A 835 8.75 -20.94 -27.41
C GLU A 835 8.79 -21.33 -28.89
N VAL A 836 9.96 -21.63 -29.46
CA VAL A 836 10.09 -22.16 -30.84
C VAL A 836 9.27 -23.44 -31.02
N LYS A 837 9.38 -24.39 -30.08
CA LYS A 837 8.58 -25.62 -30.12
C LYS A 837 7.08 -25.35 -30.03
N ARG A 838 6.67 -24.37 -29.21
CA ARG A 838 5.27 -23.96 -29.09
C ARG A 838 4.74 -23.36 -30.40
N LEU A 839 5.48 -22.43 -31.00
CA LEU A 839 5.10 -21.79 -32.24
C LEU A 839 5.03 -22.79 -33.40
N SER A 840 5.98 -23.72 -33.50
CA SER A 840 5.93 -24.81 -34.48
C SER A 840 4.66 -25.66 -34.33
N GLY A 841 4.27 -25.99 -33.08
CA GLY A 841 3.00 -26.66 -32.78
C GLY A 841 1.77 -25.87 -33.22
N LEU A 842 1.74 -24.55 -32.98
CA LEU A 842 0.63 -23.67 -33.41
C LEU A 842 0.52 -23.59 -34.93
N MET A 843 1.64 -23.54 -35.65
CA MET A 843 1.65 -23.53 -37.11
C MET A 843 0.95 -24.76 -37.71
N SER A 844 1.05 -25.93 -37.06
CA SER A 844 0.38 -27.15 -37.51
C SER A 844 -1.16 -27.10 -37.40
N VAL A 845 -1.70 -26.26 -36.51
CA VAL A 845 -3.15 -26.13 -36.23
C VAL A 845 -3.74 -24.83 -36.79
N MET A 846 -2.89 -23.94 -37.33
CA MET A 846 -3.28 -22.62 -37.82
C MET A 846 -4.35 -22.68 -38.91
N ALA A 847 -4.36 -23.74 -39.73
CA ALA A 847 -5.37 -23.98 -40.77
C ALA A 847 -6.79 -24.19 -40.20
N GLU A 848 -6.93 -24.61 -38.94
CA GLU A 848 -8.21 -24.97 -38.31
C GLU A 848 -8.78 -23.86 -37.40
N ARG A 849 -7.94 -22.98 -36.84
CA ARG A 849 -8.32 -21.96 -35.83
C ARG A 849 -7.98 -20.51 -36.20
N GLY A 850 -7.44 -20.29 -37.40
CA GLY A 850 -7.40 -19.03 -38.14
C GLY A 850 -6.83 -17.82 -37.37
N ALA A 851 -7.69 -16.88 -37.01
CA ALA A 851 -7.27 -15.54 -36.57
C ALA A 851 -6.58 -15.50 -35.19
N ILE A 852 -7.04 -16.30 -34.23
CA ILE A 852 -6.46 -16.30 -32.87
C ILE A 852 -5.06 -16.91 -32.88
N THR A 853 -4.90 -18.03 -33.60
CA THR A 853 -3.60 -18.68 -33.79
C THR A 853 -2.61 -17.78 -34.53
N GLN A 854 -3.07 -16.99 -35.51
CA GLN A 854 -2.23 -16.01 -36.19
C GLN A 854 -1.72 -14.93 -35.23
N LEU A 855 -2.57 -14.42 -34.34
CA LEU A 855 -2.18 -13.42 -33.36
C LEU A 855 -1.24 -13.99 -32.28
N GLU A 856 -1.45 -15.23 -31.84
CA GLU A 856 -0.51 -15.91 -30.92
C GLU A 856 0.88 -16.13 -31.54
N VAL A 857 0.93 -16.44 -32.85
CA VAL A 857 2.20 -16.53 -33.60
C VAL A 857 2.83 -15.14 -33.74
N GLY A 858 2.04 -14.12 -34.05
CA GLY A 858 2.49 -12.72 -34.09
C GLY A 858 3.11 -12.25 -32.77
N ALA A 859 2.46 -12.53 -31.65
CA ALA A 859 2.96 -12.21 -30.30
C ALA A 859 4.25 -12.97 -29.95
N GLY A 860 4.41 -14.20 -30.42
CA GLY A 860 5.66 -14.96 -30.28
C GLY A 860 6.82 -14.36 -31.06
N LEU A 861 6.57 -13.89 -32.28
CA LEU A 861 7.57 -13.17 -33.09
C LEU A 861 7.92 -11.80 -32.51
N GLU A 862 6.95 -11.09 -31.94
CA GLU A 862 7.19 -9.83 -31.22
C GLU A 862 8.12 -10.04 -30.01
N PHE A 863 7.92 -11.13 -29.26
CA PHE A 863 8.79 -11.51 -28.16
C PHE A 863 10.25 -11.77 -28.63
N TRP A 864 10.43 -12.47 -29.76
CA TRP A 864 11.78 -12.69 -30.30
C TRP A 864 12.43 -11.39 -30.77
N ALA A 865 11.70 -10.54 -31.48
CA ALA A 865 12.22 -9.25 -31.93
C ALA A 865 12.68 -8.39 -30.74
N GLY A 866 11.86 -8.29 -29.68
CA GLY A 866 12.20 -7.52 -28.49
C GLY A 866 13.41 -8.03 -27.69
N LEU A 867 13.78 -9.31 -27.82
CA LEU A 867 15.02 -9.85 -27.24
C LEU A 867 16.26 -9.58 -28.10
N VAL A 868 16.08 -9.47 -29.42
CA VAL A 868 17.17 -9.38 -30.41
C VAL A 868 17.56 -7.93 -30.75
N GLU A 869 16.68 -6.97 -30.49
CA GLU A 869 16.93 -5.52 -30.66
C GLU A 869 17.90 -4.91 -29.64
N ASP A 870 18.21 -5.62 -28.55
CA ASP A 870 19.04 -5.13 -27.44
C ASP A 870 20.54 -5.45 -27.62
N GLU A 871 21.44 -4.68 -26.98
CA GLU A 871 22.90 -4.85 -27.10
C GLU A 871 23.37 -6.20 -26.53
N ASP A 872 22.68 -6.73 -25.53
CA ASP A 872 22.94 -8.04 -24.90
C ASP A 872 22.21 -9.22 -25.60
N GLY A 873 21.62 -9.02 -26.79
CA GLY A 873 20.78 -10.00 -27.48
C GLY A 873 21.51 -11.18 -28.15
N GLU A 874 22.85 -11.23 -28.12
CA GLU A 874 23.66 -12.24 -28.82
C GLU A 874 23.34 -13.68 -28.41
N TRP A 875 23.05 -13.92 -27.12
CA TRP A 875 22.68 -15.26 -26.63
C TRP A 875 21.33 -15.73 -27.23
N CYS A 876 20.39 -14.80 -27.46
CA CYS A 876 19.10 -15.11 -28.09
C CYS A 876 19.28 -15.50 -29.56
N ILE A 877 20.14 -14.76 -30.28
CA ILE A 877 20.51 -15.08 -31.66
C ILE A 877 21.16 -16.47 -31.71
N ALA A 878 22.09 -16.77 -30.80
CA ALA A 878 22.72 -18.09 -30.70
C ALA A 878 21.70 -19.22 -30.42
N ALA A 879 20.70 -18.97 -29.57
CA ALA A 879 19.63 -19.93 -29.30
C ALA A 879 18.73 -20.18 -30.52
N LEU A 880 18.38 -19.12 -31.27
CA LEU A 880 17.57 -19.23 -32.49
C LEU A 880 18.31 -20.01 -33.59
N ARG A 881 19.63 -19.82 -33.73
CA ARG A 881 20.48 -20.57 -34.67
C ARG A 881 20.46 -22.08 -34.44
N GLN A 882 20.31 -22.50 -33.19
CA GLN A 882 20.29 -23.92 -32.80
C GLN A 882 18.88 -24.54 -32.78
N SER A 883 17.87 -23.77 -33.17
CA SER A 883 16.45 -24.15 -33.08
C SER A 883 15.81 -24.35 -34.46
N ASP A 884 14.60 -24.92 -34.49
CA ASP A 884 13.81 -25.14 -35.72
C ASP A 884 13.15 -23.84 -36.26
N CYS A 885 13.77 -22.67 -36.03
CA CYS A 885 13.26 -21.36 -36.45
C CYS A 885 12.94 -21.30 -37.96
N ALA A 886 13.77 -21.94 -38.79
CA ALA A 886 13.57 -22.02 -40.24
C ALA A 886 12.19 -22.59 -40.62
N THR A 887 11.69 -23.58 -39.88
CA THR A 887 10.40 -24.22 -40.15
C THR A 887 9.20 -23.31 -39.89
N ILE A 888 9.34 -22.38 -38.93
CA ILE A 888 8.29 -21.42 -38.57
C ILE A 888 8.24 -20.31 -39.63
N MET A 889 9.42 -19.82 -40.04
CA MET A 889 9.54 -18.82 -41.10
C MET A 889 8.98 -19.34 -42.42
N THR A 890 9.37 -20.55 -42.85
CA THR A 890 8.85 -21.16 -44.09
C THR A 890 7.36 -21.47 -43.99
N GLY A 891 6.88 -21.97 -42.84
CA GLY A 891 5.46 -22.21 -42.62
C GLY A 891 4.59 -20.95 -42.72
N LEU A 892 5.08 -19.80 -42.24
CA LEU A 892 4.40 -18.50 -42.42
C LEU A 892 4.35 -18.11 -43.89
N PHE A 893 5.45 -18.35 -44.61
CA PHE A 893 5.54 -18.03 -46.02
C PHE A 893 4.61 -18.88 -46.89
N ASP A 894 4.50 -20.17 -46.58
CA ASP A 894 3.61 -21.09 -47.27
C ASP A 894 2.13 -20.78 -46.97
N ALA A 895 1.83 -20.20 -45.79
CA ALA A 895 0.51 -19.71 -45.42
C ALA A 895 0.15 -18.31 -45.97
N GLY A 896 1.07 -17.63 -46.67
CA GLY A 896 0.86 -16.27 -47.19
C GLY A 896 0.77 -15.19 -46.11
N LEU A 897 1.38 -15.42 -44.94
CA LEU A 897 1.37 -14.52 -43.80
C LEU A 897 2.74 -13.85 -43.62
N TYR A 898 2.74 -12.58 -43.24
CA TYR A 898 3.95 -11.84 -42.88
C TYR A 898 3.75 -11.05 -41.58
N SER A 899 4.78 -11.01 -40.73
CA SER A 899 4.79 -10.21 -39.50
C SER A 899 5.87 -9.15 -39.59
N LYS A 900 5.56 -7.93 -39.16
CA LYS A 900 6.53 -6.82 -39.05
C LYS A 900 7.79 -7.19 -38.23
N HIS A 901 7.60 -7.99 -37.18
CA HIS A 901 8.70 -8.42 -36.30
C HIS A 901 9.65 -9.42 -36.94
N LEU A 902 9.19 -10.14 -37.98
CA LEU A 902 10.00 -11.12 -38.69
C LEU A 902 11.16 -10.45 -39.44
N GLY A 903 10.93 -9.25 -39.96
CA GLY A 903 11.94 -8.47 -40.65
C GLY A 903 13.11 -8.08 -39.74
N THR A 904 12.83 -7.58 -38.53
CA THR A 904 13.86 -7.27 -37.52
C THR A 904 14.72 -8.48 -37.18
N ILE A 905 14.09 -9.63 -36.93
CA ILE A 905 14.78 -10.87 -36.59
C ILE A 905 15.67 -11.34 -37.74
N ALA A 906 15.18 -11.26 -38.97
CA ALA A 906 15.94 -11.66 -40.16
C ALA A 906 17.16 -10.76 -40.39
N MET A 907 17.07 -9.44 -40.18
CA MET A 907 18.21 -8.53 -40.28
C MET A 907 19.33 -8.91 -39.30
N ARG A 908 18.98 -9.16 -38.03
CA ARG A 908 19.96 -9.49 -36.98
C ARG A 908 20.57 -10.88 -37.17
N LEU A 909 19.80 -11.85 -37.68
CA LEU A 909 20.35 -13.15 -38.08
C LEU A 909 21.33 -13.03 -39.27
N ALA A 910 21.09 -12.10 -40.19
CA ALA A 910 21.91 -11.91 -41.40
C ALA A 910 23.28 -11.24 -41.13
N GLU A 911 23.50 -10.62 -39.97
CA GLU A 911 24.79 -10.01 -39.60
C GLU A 911 25.95 -11.02 -39.47
N SER A 912 25.65 -12.29 -39.15
CA SER A 912 26.68 -13.37 -39.05
C SER A 912 26.28 -14.63 -39.84
N PRO A 913 26.30 -14.57 -41.19
CA PRO A 913 25.71 -15.58 -42.06
C PRO A 913 26.40 -16.95 -42.01
N GLU A 914 27.71 -16.97 -41.73
CA GLU A 914 28.53 -18.19 -41.67
C GLU A 914 28.04 -19.18 -40.59
N SER A 915 27.44 -18.68 -39.52
CA SER A 915 26.98 -19.47 -38.37
C SER A 915 25.58 -20.08 -38.56
N LEU A 916 24.87 -19.73 -39.63
CA LEU A 916 23.51 -20.19 -39.92
C LEU A 916 23.52 -21.55 -40.64
N GLY A 917 22.59 -22.44 -40.29
CA GLY A 917 22.30 -23.63 -41.10
C GLY A 917 21.65 -23.28 -42.44
N ILE A 918 21.80 -24.15 -43.44
CA ILE A 918 21.36 -23.91 -44.83
C ILE A 918 19.87 -23.54 -44.92
N GLU A 919 19.00 -24.29 -44.24
CA GLU A 919 17.55 -24.05 -44.25
C GLU A 919 17.19 -22.68 -43.64
N LEU A 920 17.90 -22.26 -42.58
CA LEU A 920 17.69 -20.97 -41.93
C LEU A 920 18.20 -19.81 -42.80
N ARG A 921 19.31 -19.98 -43.54
CA ARG A 921 19.81 -18.98 -44.50
C ARG A 921 18.77 -18.68 -45.57
N LEU A 922 18.19 -19.72 -46.18
CA LEU A 922 17.17 -19.57 -47.21
C LEU A 922 15.89 -18.91 -46.64
N ALA A 923 15.48 -19.28 -45.43
CA ALA A 923 14.34 -18.66 -44.75
C ALA A 923 14.58 -17.17 -44.41
N VAL A 924 15.78 -16.80 -43.98
CA VAL A 924 16.18 -15.41 -43.72
C VAL A 924 16.18 -14.58 -45.00
N VAL A 925 16.72 -15.10 -46.10
CA VAL A 925 16.69 -14.42 -47.41
C VAL A 925 15.24 -14.19 -47.87
N ALA A 926 14.37 -15.20 -47.77
CA ALA A 926 12.96 -15.05 -48.11
C ALA A 926 12.24 -14.03 -47.20
N ALA A 927 12.56 -13.97 -45.91
CA ALA A 927 11.99 -13.01 -44.96
C ALA A 927 12.34 -11.55 -45.29
N LEU A 928 13.60 -11.31 -45.65
CA LEU A 928 14.11 -9.99 -46.04
C LEU A 928 13.45 -9.52 -47.34
N LEU A 929 13.38 -10.39 -48.35
CA LEU A 929 12.77 -10.08 -49.65
C LEU A 929 11.26 -9.84 -49.55
N ARG A 930 10.53 -10.62 -48.73
CA ARG A 930 9.10 -10.38 -48.48
C ARG A 930 8.83 -9.12 -47.67
N GLY A 931 9.73 -8.72 -46.78
CA GLY A 931 9.64 -7.43 -46.07
C GLY A 931 9.66 -6.23 -47.01
N VAL A 932 10.46 -6.31 -48.07
CA VAL A 932 10.50 -5.30 -49.15
C VAL A 932 9.16 -5.22 -49.90
N GLN A 933 8.53 -6.37 -50.17
CA GLN A 933 7.26 -6.43 -50.89
C GLN A 933 6.09 -5.78 -50.12
N VAL A 934 6.09 -5.88 -48.78
CA VAL A 934 5.01 -5.39 -47.89
C VAL A 934 5.16 -3.89 -47.55
N GLN A 935 6.23 -3.23 -48.00
CA GLN A 935 6.52 -1.80 -47.78
C GLN A 935 6.52 -1.38 -46.30
N GLU A 936 7.19 -2.14 -45.43
CA GLU A 936 7.33 -1.77 -44.02
C GLU A 936 8.08 -0.42 -43.85
N SER A 937 7.61 0.44 -42.93
CA SER A 937 8.11 1.80 -42.69
C SER A 937 9.27 1.89 -41.69
N SER A 938 9.55 0.82 -40.95
CA SER A 938 10.58 0.70 -39.90
C SER A 938 11.97 0.36 -40.46
N MET A 939 12.06 -0.24 -41.65
CA MET A 939 13.33 -0.61 -42.25
C MET A 939 13.93 0.56 -43.04
N SER A 940 15.15 0.99 -42.71
CA SER A 940 15.96 1.73 -43.68
C SER A 940 16.30 0.77 -44.82
N ARG A 941 15.51 0.82 -45.90
CA ARG A 941 15.60 -0.06 -47.09
C ARG A 941 16.96 -0.04 -47.81
N MET A 942 17.90 0.79 -47.36
CA MET A 942 19.14 1.14 -48.02
C MET A 942 20.20 0.01 -48.06
N ASN A 943 20.01 -1.14 -47.39
CA ASN A 943 21.03 -2.21 -47.40
C ASN A 943 20.50 -3.66 -47.35
N ILE A 944 19.21 -3.90 -47.64
CA ILE A 944 18.61 -5.24 -47.54
C ILE A 944 19.23 -6.21 -48.56
N PHE A 945 19.44 -5.75 -49.81
CA PHE A 945 20.09 -6.57 -50.82
C PHE A 945 21.56 -6.86 -50.49
N GLY A 946 22.24 -5.99 -49.75
CA GLY A 946 23.61 -6.25 -49.28
C GLY A 946 23.68 -7.35 -48.23
N LEU A 947 22.70 -7.40 -47.32
CA LEU A 947 22.53 -8.50 -46.37
C LEU A 947 22.14 -9.81 -47.09
N VAL A 948 21.26 -9.74 -48.09
CA VAL A 948 20.87 -10.90 -48.91
C VAL A 948 22.07 -11.46 -49.68
N SER A 949 22.88 -10.61 -50.34
CA SER A 949 24.08 -11.05 -51.05
C SER A 949 25.08 -11.68 -50.08
N ALA A 950 25.32 -11.07 -48.91
CA ALA A 950 26.22 -11.62 -47.90
C ALA A 950 25.77 -13.01 -47.40
N VAL A 951 24.47 -13.24 -47.19
CA VAL A 951 23.95 -14.57 -46.80
C VAL A 951 24.07 -15.58 -47.95
N LEU A 952 23.77 -15.17 -49.19
CA LEU A 952 23.84 -16.05 -50.36
C LEU A 952 25.28 -16.45 -50.72
N GLU A 953 26.25 -15.55 -50.56
CA GLU A 953 27.68 -15.83 -50.76
C GLU A 953 28.18 -16.98 -49.87
N THR A 954 27.67 -17.09 -48.65
CA THR A 954 28.01 -18.18 -47.73
C THR A 954 27.33 -19.52 -48.04
N THR A 955 26.34 -19.55 -48.94
CA THR A 955 25.53 -20.73 -49.28
C THR A 955 26.08 -21.40 -50.54
N GLU A 956 26.26 -22.73 -50.54
CA GLU A 956 26.76 -23.46 -51.72
C GLU A 956 25.77 -23.38 -52.90
N GLU A 957 26.27 -23.29 -54.14
CA GLU A 957 25.46 -23.17 -55.36
C GLU A 957 24.41 -24.28 -55.54
N LYS A 958 24.63 -25.47 -54.95
CA LYS A 958 23.71 -26.62 -55.07
C LYS A 958 22.47 -26.50 -54.19
N ASP A 959 22.57 -25.73 -53.11
CA ASP A 959 21.51 -25.59 -52.11
C ASP A 959 20.71 -24.29 -52.30
N ARG A 960 21.19 -23.40 -53.19
CA ARG A 960 20.45 -22.23 -53.65
C ARG A 960 19.35 -22.73 -54.58
N ASP A 961 18.11 -22.84 -54.08
CA ASP A 961 16.91 -23.09 -54.90
C ASP A 961 16.65 -21.85 -55.78
N PRO A 962 17.16 -21.81 -57.03
CA PRO A 962 17.26 -20.57 -57.78
C PRO A 962 15.88 -20.14 -58.28
N GLU A 963 14.98 -21.08 -58.58
CA GLU A 963 13.62 -20.80 -59.02
C GLU A 963 12.81 -20.09 -57.92
N ARG A 964 12.85 -20.60 -56.68
CA ARG A 964 12.14 -19.98 -55.55
C ARG A 964 12.73 -18.62 -55.17
N LEU A 965 14.05 -18.47 -55.20
CA LEU A 965 14.73 -17.20 -54.88
C LEU A 965 14.53 -16.15 -55.97
N LEU A 966 14.61 -16.51 -57.25
CA LEU A 966 14.33 -15.58 -58.36
C LEU A 966 12.88 -15.10 -58.36
N TRP A 967 11.95 -15.96 -57.92
CA TRP A 967 10.56 -15.57 -57.69
C TRP A 967 10.44 -14.49 -56.61
N GLU A 968 11.06 -14.68 -55.44
CA GLU A 968 11.02 -13.70 -54.34
C GLU A 968 11.76 -12.38 -54.68
N VAL A 969 12.91 -12.48 -55.36
CA VAL A 969 13.71 -11.33 -55.82
C VAL A 969 12.95 -10.52 -56.86
N GLY A 970 12.32 -11.18 -57.84
CA GLY A 970 11.54 -10.50 -58.87
C GLY A 970 10.35 -9.73 -58.29
N HIS A 971 9.60 -10.33 -57.36
CA HIS A 971 8.49 -9.66 -56.67
C HIS A 971 8.96 -8.50 -55.77
N ALA A 972 10.11 -8.64 -55.08
CA ALA A 972 10.70 -7.57 -54.27
C ALA A 972 11.15 -6.37 -55.12
N LEU A 973 11.82 -6.62 -56.25
CA LEU A 973 12.24 -5.58 -57.20
C LEU A 973 11.02 -4.90 -57.86
N GLY A 974 9.98 -5.66 -58.19
CA GLY A 974 8.72 -5.09 -58.69
C GLY A 974 8.09 -4.09 -57.71
N ALA A 975 8.03 -4.46 -56.42
CA ALA A 975 7.50 -3.59 -55.36
C ALA A 975 8.33 -2.30 -55.15
N ILE A 976 9.66 -2.36 -55.37
CA ILE A 976 10.53 -1.18 -55.31
C ILE A 976 10.27 -0.25 -56.50
N VAL A 977 10.16 -0.80 -57.71
CA VAL A 977 9.95 -0.01 -58.94
C VAL A 977 8.58 0.69 -58.95
N ASP A 978 7.57 0.10 -58.31
CA ASP A 978 6.23 0.69 -58.18
C ASP A 978 6.16 1.86 -57.20
N SER A 979 7.14 2.03 -56.32
CA SER A 979 7.24 3.13 -55.37
C SER A 979 8.35 4.09 -55.80
N SER A 980 7.97 5.18 -56.49
CA SER A 980 8.90 6.11 -57.17
C SER A 980 10.00 6.69 -56.26
N ASP A 981 9.75 6.84 -54.97
CA ASP A 981 10.70 7.41 -54.00
C ASP A 981 11.78 6.41 -53.54
N ASN A 982 11.61 5.11 -53.83
CA ASN A 982 12.54 4.06 -53.38
C ASN A 982 13.65 3.74 -54.38
N LEU A 983 13.49 4.10 -55.65
CA LEU A 983 14.46 3.76 -56.70
C LEU A 983 15.80 4.47 -56.46
N ASP A 984 15.75 5.74 -56.03
CA ASP A 984 16.94 6.59 -55.81
C ASP A 984 17.80 6.17 -54.60
N ASN A 985 17.23 5.39 -53.67
CA ASN A 985 17.89 4.93 -52.43
C ASN A 985 18.32 3.44 -52.49
N LEU A 986 18.24 2.82 -53.66
CA LEU A 986 18.54 1.40 -53.87
C LEU A 986 20.05 1.17 -54.02
N ASP A 987 20.62 0.29 -53.21
CA ASP A 987 21.99 -0.19 -53.40
C ASP A 987 22.11 -1.07 -54.65
N SER A 988 22.47 -0.40 -55.74
CA SER A 988 22.54 -0.97 -57.08
C SER A 988 23.65 -2.01 -57.20
N GLU A 989 24.72 -1.92 -56.40
CA GLU A 989 25.82 -2.88 -56.39
C GLU A 989 25.36 -4.22 -55.79
N SER A 990 24.70 -4.17 -54.63
CA SER A 990 24.19 -5.35 -53.95
C SER A 990 23.06 -6.07 -54.71
N VAL A 991 22.22 -5.33 -55.43
CA VAL A 991 21.21 -5.92 -56.32
C VAL A 991 21.86 -6.70 -57.47
N VAL A 992 22.90 -6.13 -58.09
CA VAL A 992 23.66 -6.81 -59.14
C VAL A 992 24.35 -8.06 -58.61
N ASN A 993 25.01 -7.98 -57.45
CA ASN A 993 25.65 -9.13 -56.82
C ASN A 993 24.64 -10.24 -56.48
N THR A 994 23.47 -9.88 -55.95
CA THR A 994 22.40 -10.84 -55.65
C THR A 994 21.92 -11.58 -56.91
N LEU A 995 21.72 -10.87 -58.03
CA LEU A 995 21.29 -11.48 -59.29
C LEU A 995 22.38 -12.36 -59.92
N LEU A 996 23.65 -11.96 -59.83
CA LEU A 996 24.78 -12.76 -60.31
C LEU A 996 24.96 -14.05 -59.52
N LEU A 997 24.69 -14.04 -58.20
CA LEU A 997 24.74 -15.23 -57.34
C LEU A 997 23.63 -16.25 -57.63
N LEU A 998 22.58 -15.84 -58.34
CA LEU A 998 21.42 -16.64 -58.74
C LEU A 998 21.40 -16.97 -60.25
N ASP A 999 22.43 -16.55 -61.00
CA ASP A 999 22.54 -16.83 -62.43
C ASP A 999 22.77 -18.33 -62.65
N SER A 1000 21.88 -18.96 -63.43
CA SER A 1000 21.98 -20.37 -63.78
C SER A 1000 21.86 -20.56 -65.30
N PRO A 1001 22.59 -21.53 -65.89
CA PRO A 1001 22.62 -21.73 -67.34
C PRO A 1001 21.28 -22.23 -67.93
N SER A 1002 20.32 -22.61 -67.09
CA SER A 1002 18.92 -22.87 -67.43
C SER A 1002 18.09 -21.60 -67.21
N GLN A 1003 17.30 -21.20 -68.21
CA GLN A 1003 16.49 -19.98 -68.25
C GLN A 1003 16.02 -19.49 -66.86
N SER A 1004 16.52 -18.33 -66.46
CA SER A 1004 16.24 -17.70 -65.17
C SER A 1004 15.16 -16.62 -65.34
N ASP A 1005 13.90 -17.02 -65.18
CA ASP A 1005 12.75 -16.11 -65.28
C ASP A 1005 12.60 -15.30 -63.96
N LEU A 1006 12.53 -13.97 -64.07
CA LEU A 1006 12.25 -13.08 -62.94
C LEU A 1006 10.74 -12.85 -62.84
N HIS A 1007 10.10 -13.56 -61.92
CA HIS A 1007 8.65 -13.48 -61.73
C HIS A 1007 8.26 -12.22 -60.95
N GLY A 1008 7.15 -11.58 -61.34
CA GLY A 1008 6.58 -10.42 -60.63
C GLY A 1008 6.96 -9.05 -61.19
N LEU A 1009 7.82 -9.01 -62.22
CA LEU A 1009 8.20 -7.80 -62.95
C LEU A 1009 7.54 -7.78 -64.34
N THR A 1010 7.01 -6.63 -64.73
CA THR A 1010 6.65 -6.35 -66.12
C THR A 1010 7.88 -5.94 -66.92
N SER A 1011 7.85 -6.13 -68.24
CA SER A 1011 8.93 -5.69 -69.14
C SER A 1011 9.23 -4.18 -69.02
N ASP A 1012 8.21 -3.37 -68.68
CA ASP A 1012 8.35 -1.92 -68.49
C ASP A 1012 9.02 -1.58 -67.16
N GLN A 1013 8.67 -2.27 -66.07
CA GLN A 1013 9.33 -2.11 -64.76
C GLN A 1013 10.79 -2.56 -64.82
N TRP A 1014 11.07 -3.67 -65.51
CA TRP A 1014 12.43 -4.16 -65.73
C TRP A 1014 13.27 -3.16 -66.53
N GLY A 1015 12.70 -2.58 -67.59
CA GLY A 1015 13.36 -1.52 -68.38
C GLY A 1015 13.72 -0.29 -67.54
N LYS A 1016 12.82 0.15 -66.64
CA LYS A 1016 13.08 1.25 -65.69
C LYS A 1016 14.21 0.90 -64.72
N LEU A 1017 14.19 -0.29 -64.12
CA LEU A 1017 15.23 -0.75 -63.20
C LEU A 1017 16.60 -0.82 -63.90
N CYS A 1018 16.67 -1.42 -65.09
CA CYS A 1018 17.91 -1.49 -65.87
C CYS A 1018 18.46 -0.09 -66.22
N SER A 1019 17.58 0.86 -66.59
CA SER A 1019 18.00 2.24 -66.86
C SER A 1019 18.54 2.96 -65.62
N HIS A 1020 17.99 2.66 -64.44
CA HIS A 1020 18.49 3.20 -63.18
C HIS A 1020 19.86 2.59 -62.83
N LEU A 1021 20.00 1.26 -62.90
CA LEU A 1021 21.26 0.54 -62.68
C LEU A 1021 22.38 1.04 -63.60
N GLU A 1022 22.09 1.34 -64.87
CA GLU A 1022 23.06 1.93 -65.81
C GLU A 1022 23.61 3.28 -65.36
N THR A 1023 22.83 4.06 -64.60
CA THR A 1023 23.20 5.39 -64.12
C THR A 1023 23.83 5.39 -62.73
N SER A 1024 23.53 4.39 -61.90
CA SER A 1024 23.94 4.32 -60.49
C SER A 1024 25.13 3.39 -60.22
N LEU A 1025 25.45 2.44 -61.12
CA LEU A 1025 26.53 1.47 -60.92
C LEU A 1025 27.94 2.06 -61.08
N PRO A 1026 28.91 1.63 -60.26
CA PRO A 1026 30.31 2.00 -60.43
C PRO A 1026 30.96 1.34 -61.68
N LEU A 1027 31.97 2.01 -62.24
CA LEU A 1027 32.61 1.67 -63.53
C LEU A 1027 33.16 0.23 -63.62
N ASN A 1028 33.45 -0.40 -62.48
CA ASN A 1028 33.94 -1.78 -62.36
C ASN A 1028 32.86 -2.85 -62.58
N MET A 1029 31.58 -2.53 -62.36
CA MET A 1029 30.46 -3.48 -62.45
C MET A 1029 29.64 -3.36 -63.75
N LEU A 1030 29.85 -2.30 -64.53
CA LEU A 1030 29.25 -2.13 -65.86
C LEU A 1030 29.41 -3.33 -66.83
N PRO A 1031 30.52 -4.11 -66.81
CA PRO A 1031 30.65 -5.31 -67.66
C PRO A 1031 29.70 -6.46 -67.29
N MET A 1032 29.12 -6.47 -66.08
CA MET A 1032 28.19 -7.51 -65.62
C MET A 1032 26.73 -7.22 -66.03
N LEU A 1033 26.44 -5.97 -66.38
CA LEU A 1033 25.11 -5.50 -66.77
C LEU A 1033 24.51 -6.25 -68.00
N PRO A 1034 25.28 -6.67 -69.03
CA PRO A 1034 24.78 -7.49 -70.12
C PRO A 1034 24.32 -8.89 -69.68
N ILE A 1035 24.94 -9.47 -68.65
CA ILE A 1035 24.57 -10.77 -68.08
C ILE A 1035 23.21 -10.64 -67.39
N ILE A 1036 23.03 -9.57 -66.60
CA ILE A 1036 21.79 -9.28 -65.89
C ILE A 1036 20.64 -8.94 -66.85
N LYS A 1037 20.93 -8.26 -67.97
CA LYS A 1037 19.94 -8.04 -69.04
C LYS A 1037 19.48 -9.33 -69.73
N GLY A 1038 20.15 -10.46 -69.48
CA GLY A 1038 19.78 -11.79 -69.97
C GLY A 1038 18.59 -12.42 -69.25
N PHE A 1039 18.22 -11.95 -68.05
CA PHE A 1039 17.05 -12.43 -67.32
C PHE A 1039 15.75 -12.02 -68.02
N GLN A 1040 14.76 -12.92 -68.06
CA GLN A 1040 13.46 -12.65 -68.71
C GLN A 1040 12.41 -12.27 -67.65
N PRO A 1041 11.87 -11.03 -67.65
CA PRO A 1041 10.81 -10.65 -66.73
C PRO A 1041 9.49 -11.33 -67.11
N SER A 1042 8.87 -11.98 -66.14
CA SER A 1042 7.61 -12.71 -66.31
C SER A 1042 6.53 -12.13 -65.38
N PRO A 1043 5.41 -11.59 -65.91
CA PRO A 1043 4.34 -11.06 -65.08
C PRO A 1043 3.64 -12.20 -64.32
N SER A 1044 3.80 -12.20 -63.01
CA SER A 1044 3.15 -13.13 -62.06
C SER A 1044 2.14 -12.35 -61.22
N PRO A 1045 0.96 -12.92 -60.87
CA PRO A 1045 0.04 -12.26 -59.95
C PRO A 1045 0.76 -11.97 -58.62
N LEU A 1046 0.55 -10.76 -58.08
CA LEU A 1046 1.07 -10.40 -56.76
C LEU A 1046 0.59 -11.43 -55.73
N PRO A 1047 1.48 -12.06 -54.96
CA PRO A 1047 1.07 -12.90 -53.85
C PRO A 1047 0.23 -12.06 -52.89
N THR A 1048 -0.93 -12.58 -52.49
CA THR A 1048 -1.77 -11.92 -51.47
C THR A 1048 -1.13 -12.12 -50.11
N ILE A 1049 -0.07 -11.35 -49.83
CA ILE A 1049 0.60 -11.37 -48.53
C ILE A 1049 -0.29 -10.63 -47.54
N SER A 1050 -0.77 -11.35 -46.53
CA SER A 1050 -1.55 -10.79 -45.44
C SER A 1050 -0.64 -10.49 -44.25
N ILE A 1051 -0.73 -9.27 -43.72
CA ILE A 1051 0.00 -8.87 -42.51
C ILE A 1051 -0.76 -9.40 -41.30
N ILE A 1052 -0.05 -10.06 -40.38
CA ILE A 1052 -0.63 -10.47 -39.11
C ILE A 1052 -1.04 -9.19 -38.34
N PRO A 1053 -2.35 -9.00 -38.04
CA PRO A 1053 -2.80 -7.80 -37.37
C PRO A 1053 -2.35 -7.80 -35.90
N SER A 1054 -1.97 -6.63 -35.39
CA SER A 1054 -1.56 -6.45 -33.98
C SER A 1054 -2.75 -6.41 -33.01
N SER A 1055 -3.97 -6.29 -33.51
CA SER A 1055 -5.20 -6.31 -32.73
C SER A 1055 -6.30 -7.03 -33.49
N ILE A 1056 -7.19 -7.71 -32.76
CA ILE A 1056 -8.33 -8.41 -33.32
C ILE A 1056 -9.61 -7.70 -32.83
N THR A 1057 -10.47 -7.33 -33.77
CA THR A 1057 -11.84 -6.90 -33.49
C THR A 1057 -12.76 -8.11 -33.56
N LEU A 1058 -13.25 -8.57 -32.41
CA LEU A 1058 -14.24 -9.65 -32.34
C LEU A 1058 -15.63 -9.07 -32.05
N PRO A 1059 -16.68 -9.52 -32.74
CA PRO A 1059 -18.04 -9.23 -32.29
C PRO A 1059 -18.29 -9.90 -30.95
N PHE A 1060 -19.08 -9.26 -30.10
CA PHE A 1060 -19.32 -9.72 -28.73
C PHE A 1060 -19.85 -11.16 -28.64
N TYR A 1061 -20.64 -11.60 -29.63
CA TYR A 1061 -21.14 -12.97 -29.70
C TYR A 1061 -20.01 -14.00 -29.87
N ASP A 1062 -19.03 -13.73 -30.73
CA ASP A 1062 -17.88 -14.62 -30.94
C ASP A 1062 -16.99 -14.65 -29.69
N LEU A 1063 -16.85 -13.52 -28.99
CA LEU A 1063 -16.19 -13.45 -27.69
C LEU A 1063 -16.91 -14.32 -26.64
N VAL A 1064 -18.24 -14.26 -26.57
CA VAL A 1064 -19.05 -15.13 -25.69
C VAL A 1064 -18.88 -16.60 -26.08
N SER A 1065 -18.85 -16.92 -27.38
CA SER A 1065 -18.64 -18.28 -27.87
C SER A 1065 -17.23 -18.81 -27.54
N LEU A 1066 -16.22 -17.95 -27.54
CA LEU A 1066 -14.85 -18.29 -27.15
C LEU A 1066 -14.71 -18.48 -25.63
N LEU A 1067 -15.47 -17.71 -24.84
CA LEU A 1067 -15.45 -17.77 -23.38
C LEU A 1067 -16.36 -18.88 -22.81
N GLN A 1068 -17.21 -19.50 -23.63
CA GLN A 1068 -18.04 -20.62 -23.18
C GLN A 1068 -17.18 -21.87 -22.95
N PRO A 1069 -17.17 -22.44 -21.72
CA PRO A 1069 -16.44 -23.67 -21.46
C PRO A 1069 -17.01 -24.79 -22.34
N HIS A 1070 -16.14 -25.47 -23.11
CA HIS A 1070 -16.55 -26.62 -23.89
C HIS A 1070 -17.15 -27.69 -22.97
N ALA A 1071 -18.43 -28.01 -23.16
CA ALA A 1071 -19.07 -29.12 -22.48
C ALA A 1071 -18.28 -30.40 -22.81
N PRO A 1072 -17.77 -31.15 -21.81
CA PRO A 1072 -17.05 -32.38 -22.10
C PRO A 1072 -18.00 -33.34 -22.82
N LEU A 1073 -17.65 -33.73 -24.04
CA LEU A 1073 -18.31 -34.85 -24.70
C LEU A 1073 -18.13 -36.09 -23.81
N PRO A 1074 -19.21 -36.83 -23.48
CA PRO A 1074 -19.08 -38.06 -22.70
C PRO A 1074 -18.19 -39.05 -23.48
N SER A 1075 -16.97 -39.24 -22.98
CA SER A 1075 -16.00 -40.18 -23.56
C SER A 1075 -16.46 -41.62 -23.34
N THR A 1076 -17.06 -42.24 -24.35
CA THR A 1076 -17.05 -43.70 -24.47
C THR A 1076 -15.64 -44.16 -24.91
N PRO A 1077 -15.07 -45.21 -24.31
CA PRO A 1077 -13.71 -45.64 -24.61
C PRO A 1077 -13.57 -46.05 -26.08
N PRO A 1078 -12.49 -45.65 -26.78
CA PRO A 1078 -12.30 -46.00 -28.18
C PRO A 1078 -11.98 -47.50 -28.34
N PRO A 1079 -12.42 -48.14 -29.43
CA PRO A 1079 -12.12 -49.54 -29.72
C PRO A 1079 -10.63 -49.67 -30.07
N LYS A 1080 -9.94 -50.59 -29.39
CA LYS A 1080 -8.52 -50.92 -29.63
C LYS A 1080 -8.31 -51.40 -31.07
N HIS A 1081 -7.79 -50.54 -31.94
CA HIS A 1081 -7.16 -50.95 -33.19
C HIS A 1081 -5.77 -51.51 -32.88
N LYS A 1082 -5.57 -52.79 -33.20
CA LYS A 1082 -4.27 -53.45 -33.17
C LYS A 1082 -3.42 -52.91 -34.33
N SER A 1083 -2.34 -52.19 -34.06
CA SER A 1083 -1.21 -52.10 -35.00
C SER A 1083 -0.19 -53.17 -34.63
N LEU A 1084 -0.01 -54.13 -35.55
CA LEU A 1084 1.16 -54.98 -35.60
C LEU A 1084 2.33 -54.12 -36.08
N ASN A 1085 3.32 -53.88 -35.22
CA ASN A 1085 4.76 -53.87 -35.53
C ASN A 1085 5.52 -53.17 -34.40
N GLN A 1086 5.81 -53.92 -33.34
CA GLN A 1086 7.03 -53.78 -32.52
C GLN A 1086 7.08 -54.96 -31.53
N ALA A 1087 7.43 -56.13 -32.06
CA ALA A 1087 8.11 -57.17 -31.31
C ALA A 1087 9.59 -57.07 -31.73
N GLY A 1088 10.60 -57.10 -30.88
CA GLY A 1088 10.70 -57.25 -29.44
C GLY A 1088 12.15 -57.63 -29.14
N ILE A 1089 12.77 -57.08 -28.10
CA ILE A 1089 14.05 -57.55 -27.58
C ILE A 1089 13.95 -57.50 -26.04
N LEU A 1090 14.14 -58.68 -25.43
CA LEU A 1090 14.35 -58.94 -23.99
C LEU A 1090 13.13 -58.98 -23.08
N GLY A 1091 12.26 -59.96 -23.33
CA GLY A 1091 11.59 -60.69 -22.26
C GLY A 1091 12.06 -62.14 -22.26
N LEU A 1092 12.77 -62.58 -21.21
CA LEU A 1092 12.57 -63.86 -20.52
C LEU A 1092 13.69 -64.15 -19.51
N VAL A 1093 13.26 -64.85 -18.45
CA VAL A 1093 14.03 -65.52 -17.40
C VAL A 1093 14.34 -64.68 -16.16
N ALA A 1094 13.42 -64.74 -15.19
CA ALA A 1094 13.77 -64.72 -13.78
C ALA A 1094 13.16 -65.97 -13.10
N LEU A 1095 13.98 -67.02 -12.99
CA LEU A 1095 13.88 -68.07 -11.97
C LEU A 1095 14.57 -67.52 -10.72
N SER A 1096 13.83 -67.29 -9.64
CA SER A 1096 14.34 -67.09 -8.27
C SER A 1096 14.88 -68.42 -7.69
N PRO A 1097 15.70 -68.52 -6.59
CA PRO A 1097 15.61 -67.75 -5.31
C PRO A 1097 16.99 -67.65 -4.55
N PRO A 1098 17.16 -67.53 -3.19
CA PRO A 1098 16.25 -67.29 -2.04
C PRO A 1098 16.73 -66.32 -0.89
N THR A 1099 15.78 -65.96 0.00
CA THR A 1099 15.88 -65.57 1.45
C THR A 1099 16.60 -64.26 1.84
N ALA A 1100 16.06 -63.32 2.64
CA ALA A 1100 15.17 -63.44 3.80
C ALA A 1100 14.20 -62.24 3.92
N LEU A 1101 12.89 -62.48 4.03
CA LEU A 1101 12.05 -62.24 5.24
C LEU A 1101 12.18 -60.80 5.77
N LEU A 1102 11.29 -59.85 5.43
CA LEU A 1102 9.91 -59.78 5.94
C LEU A 1102 8.96 -59.06 4.96
N ARG A 1103 8.10 -59.88 4.33
CA ARG A 1103 6.67 -59.68 3.99
C ARG A 1103 6.19 -58.31 3.47
N SER A 1104 6.02 -58.29 2.15
CA SER A 1104 4.95 -57.67 1.35
C SER A 1104 3.56 -58.32 1.69
N PRO A 1105 2.39 -57.93 1.11
CA PRO A 1105 2.26 -57.28 -0.19
C PRO A 1105 1.14 -56.26 -0.44
N ALA A 1106 1.46 -55.43 -1.44
CA ALA A 1106 0.53 -54.67 -2.26
C ALA A 1106 -0.54 -55.59 -2.89
N THR A 1107 -1.79 -55.29 -2.62
CA THR A 1107 -2.96 -55.79 -3.34
C THR A 1107 -3.29 -54.86 -4.50
N ARG A 1108 -3.23 -55.41 -5.72
CA ARG A 1108 -4.02 -54.91 -6.85
C ARG A 1108 -5.51 -55.18 -6.57
N GLY A 1109 -6.36 -54.19 -6.77
CA GLY A 1109 -7.81 -54.37 -6.87
C GLY A 1109 -8.60 -53.25 -6.19
N LEU A 1110 -9.43 -52.55 -6.98
CA LEU A 1110 -10.45 -51.61 -6.50
C LEU A 1110 -11.17 -52.14 -5.26
N THR A 1111 -11.07 -51.44 -4.13
CA THR A 1111 -12.03 -51.55 -3.02
C THR A 1111 -12.08 -50.24 -2.23
N LYS A 1112 -13.25 -49.59 -2.22
CA LYS A 1112 -13.63 -48.60 -1.20
C LYS A 1112 -13.97 -49.37 0.08
N THR A 1113 -13.21 -49.16 1.15
CA THR A 1113 -13.55 -49.65 2.49
C THR A 1113 -14.46 -48.64 3.18
N TYR A 1114 -15.74 -48.97 3.30
CA TYR A 1114 -16.70 -48.28 4.15
C TYR A 1114 -16.60 -48.86 5.57
N THR A 1115 -16.13 -48.05 6.52
CA THR A 1115 -16.11 -48.37 7.95
C THR A 1115 -17.42 -47.97 8.61
N ARG A 1116 -18.50 -48.75 8.37
CA ARG A 1116 -19.62 -49.02 9.29
C ARG A 1116 -20.75 -49.73 8.53
N ASN A 1117 -21.26 -50.78 9.13
CA ASN A 1117 -21.92 -51.92 8.48
C ASN A 1117 -23.45 -51.78 8.45
N ASP A 1118 -24.00 -50.58 8.21
CA ASP A 1118 -25.44 -50.32 8.44
C ASP A 1118 -26.36 -50.68 7.27
N PHE A 1119 -25.83 -50.94 6.07
CA PHE A 1119 -26.65 -51.25 4.89
C PHE A 1119 -26.91 -52.74 4.65
N ARG A 1120 -26.25 -53.63 5.41
CA ARG A 1120 -26.43 -55.08 5.27
C ARG A 1120 -27.56 -55.65 6.13
N GLU A 1121 -27.98 -54.96 7.19
CA GLU A 1121 -29.11 -55.37 8.03
C GLU A 1121 -30.48 -55.00 7.39
N LEU A 1122 -30.56 -53.91 6.65
CA LEU A 1122 -31.81 -53.44 6.02
C LEU A 1122 -32.31 -54.30 4.85
N ARG A 1123 -31.48 -55.21 4.30
CA ARG A 1123 -31.88 -56.13 3.21
C ARG A 1123 -32.25 -57.53 3.67
N GLN A 1124 -32.09 -57.85 4.94
CA GLN A 1124 -32.45 -59.16 5.51
C GLN A 1124 -33.80 -59.16 6.23
N LEU A 1125 -34.46 -58.00 6.36
CA LEU A 1125 -35.80 -57.91 6.96
C LEU A 1125 -36.89 -58.28 5.93
N PRO A 1126 -37.76 -59.25 6.22
CA PRO A 1126 -38.82 -59.71 5.31
C PRO A 1126 -39.93 -58.70 5.00
N SER A 1127 -39.88 -57.47 5.54
CA SER A 1127 -40.97 -56.49 5.46
C SER A 1127 -40.92 -55.52 4.26
N ALA A 1128 -39.85 -55.52 3.44
CA ALA A 1128 -39.68 -54.57 2.34
C ALA A 1128 -40.04 -55.14 0.94
N ARG A 1129 -40.90 -56.17 0.87
CA ARG A 1129 -41.46 -56.66 -0.40
C ARG A 1129 -42.78 -55.96 -0.67
N GLN A 1130 -42.80 -54.94 -1.53
CA GLN A 1130 -44.02 -54.61 -2.29
C GLN A 1130 -43.68 -54.01 -3.66
N ASN A 1131 -44.43 -54.50 -4.65
CA ASN A 1131 -44.30 -54.37 -6.10
C ASN A 1131 -44.30 -52.93 -6.64
N THR A 1132 -43.69 -52.69 -7.80
CA THR A 1132 -44.43 -52.67 -9.09
C THR A 1132 -43.55 -52.32 -10.31
N SER A 1133 -43.64 -53.22 -11.29
CA SER A 1133 -43.59 -53.07 -12.76
C SER A 1133 -42.83 -51.91 -13.41
N ARG A 1134 -41.81 -52.28 -14.20
CA ARG A 1134 -41.24 -51.52 -15.31
C ARG A 1134 -42.17 -51.55 -16.54
N LEU A 1135 -42.16 -50.46 -17.31
CA LEU A 1135 -42.52 -50.42 -18.74
C LEU A 1135 -41.29 -50.04 -19.58
N PRO A 1136 -41.25 -50.39 -20.88
CA PRO A 1136 -40.01 -50.56 -21.64
C PRO A 1136 -39.53 -49.31 -22.37
N SER A 1137 -38.22 -49.31 -22.60
CA SER A 1137 -37.43 -48.40 -23.43
C SER A 1137 -37.96 -48.28 -24.87
N MET A 1138 -38.09 -47.03 -25.34
CA MET A 1138 -38.12 -46.70 -26.76
C MET A 1138 -37.09 -45.59 -27.03
N HIS A 1139 -36.12 -45.88 -27.89
CA HIS A 1139 -35.28 -44.88 -28.55
C HIS A 1139 -36.17 -43.98 -29.43
N VAL A 1140 -35.89 -42.67 -29.47
CA VAL A 1140 -35.76 -41.80 -30.65
C VAL A 1140 -35.48 -40.37 -30.14
N ASP A 1141 -34.64 -39.68 -30.92
CA ASP A 1141 -34.23 -38.28 -30.86
C ASP A 1141 -35.33 -37.30 -30.43
N ASP A 1142 -34.99 -36.33 -29.55
CA ASP A 1142 -35.54 -34.97 -29.51
C ASP A 1142 -34.88 -34.18 -28.36
N PHE A 1143 -33.81 -33.44 -28.68
CA PHE A 1143 -33.30 -32.38 -27.79
C PHE A 1143 -33.79 -31.02 -28.28
N VAL A 1144 -34.93 -30.60 -27.72
CA VAL A 1144 -35.35 -29.21 -27.71
C VAL A 1144 -34.71 -28.54 -26.49
N GLN A 1145 -34.02 -27.42 -26.75
CA GLN A 1145 -33.48 -26.50 -25.76
C GLN A 1145 -34.57 -26.04 -24.79
N VAL A 1146 -34.33 -26.18 -23.48
CA VAL A 1146 -35.03 -25.44 -22.44
C VAL A 1146 -34.00 -24.87 -21.48
N GLU A 1147 -34.01 -23.54 -21.40
CA GLU A 1147 -33.23 -22.71 -20.50
C GLU A 1147 -33.65 -22.88 -19.03
N MET A 1148 -32.68 -22.60 -18.15
CA MET A 1148 -32.77 -22.29 -16.72
C MET A 1148 -33.05 -23.43 -15.73
N ALA A 1149 -32.01 -23.84 -14.98
CA ALA A 1149 -32.10 -24.09 -13.54
C ALA A 1149 -30.70 -24.28 -12.91
N SER A 1150 -30.38 -23.43 -11.94
CA SER A 1150 -29.26 -23.50 -11.01
C SER A 1150 -29.39 -24.65 -10.01
N SER A 1151 -28.31 -25.42 -9.77
CA SER A 1151 -27.91 -26.14 -8.52
C SER A 1151 -26.74 -27.13 -8.80
N PRO A 1152 -26.06 -27.72 -7.79
CA PRO A 1152 -25.10 -27.14 -6.83
C PRO A 1152 -23.67 -27.74 -6.97
N LEU A 1153 -22.74 -27.15 -6.23
CA LEU A 1153 -21.30 -27.49 -6.10
C LEU A 1153 -20.95 -28.99 -6.05
N ILE A 1154 -20.10 -29.45 -6.98
CA ILE A 1154 -19.22 -30.61 -6.81
C ILE A 1154 -17.84 -30.27 -7.42
N GLN A 1155 -16.80 -30.27 -6.58
CA GLN A 1155 -15.39 -30.12 -6.99
C GLN A 1155 -14.95 -31.24 -7.94
N PRO A 1156 -14.17 -30.95 -9.01
CA PRO A 1156 -13.43 -31.98 -9.72
C PRO A 1156 -11.98 -32.07 -9.21
N VAL A 1157 -11.61 -33.27 -8.77
CA VAL A 1157 -10.23 -33.77 -8.75
C VAL A 1157 -9.81 -34.02 -10.19
N VAL A 1158 -8.68 -33.45 -10.61
CA VAL A 1158 -8.06 -33.66 -11.94
C VAL A 1158 -7.32 -35.01 -11.96
N PRO A 1159 -7.59 -35.89 -12.96
CA PRO A 1159 -6.58 -36.79 -13.49
C PRO A 1159 -6.11 -36.29 -14.87
N ALA A 1160 -4.81 -36.45 -15.10
CA ALA A 1160 -4.06 -36.03 -16.28
C ALA A 1160 -4.67 -36.45 -17.63
N GLY A 1161 -4.63 -35.51 -18.58
CA GLY A 1161 -4.85 -35.71 -20.01
C GLY A 1161 -4.73 -34.37 -20.71
N ASP A 1162 -3.69 -34.20 -21.54
CA ASP A 1162 -3.42 -33.01 -22.35
C ASP A 1162 -4.64 -32.58 -23.17
N MET A 1163 -5.32 -31.50 -22.75
CA MET A 1163 -6.14 -30.66 -23.64
C MET A 1163 -6.13 -29.22 -23.10
N LEU A 1164 -5.49 -28.35 -23.89
CA LEU A 1164 -5.34 -26.91 -23.70
C LEU A 1164 -6.69 -26.20 -23.54
N GLN A 1165 -7.01 -25.73 -22.32
CA GLN A 1165 -7.93 -24.61 -22.11
C GLN A 1165 -7.14 -23.32 -22.31
N LEU A 1166 -7.18 -22.76 -23.53
CA LEU A 1166 -6.59 -21.46 -23.85
C LEU A 1166 -7.67 -20.40 -23.71
N SER A 1167 -7.66 -19.67 -22.58
CA SER A 1167 -8.19 -18.31 -22.53
C SER A 1167 -7.00 -17.36 -22.75
N PRO A 1168 -6.92 -16.62 -23.88
CA PRO A 1168 -5.76 -15.79 -24.17
C PRO A 1168 -5.71 -14.52 -23.30
N PRO A 1169 -4.53 -13.93 -23.06
CA PRO A 1169 -4.39 -12.63 -22.43
C PRO A 1169 -4.72 -11.55 -23.47
N PHE A 1170 -5.98 -11.10 -23.54
CA PHE A 1170 -6.36 -9.94 -24.35
C PHE A 1170 -6.62 -8.73 -23.45
N THR A 1171 -5.99 -7.60 -23.76
CA THR A 1171 -6.38 -6.28 -23.26
C THR A 1171 -7.61 -5.82 -24.03
N ILE A 1172 -8.78 -5.79 -23.38
CA ILE A 1172 -10.03 -5.32 -23.99
C ILE A 1172 -10.09 -3.79 -23.83
N SER A 1173 -9.75 -3.04 -24.87
CA SER A 1173 -10.05 -1.61 -24.95
C SER A 1173 -11.46 -1.39 -25.52
N LYS A 1174 -12.31 -0.67 -24.78
CA LYS A 1174 -13.56 -0.13 -25.34
C LYS A 1174 -13.25 1.19 -26.03
N GLU A 1175 -13.26 1.20 -27.36
CA GLU A 1175 -13.42 2.46 -28.09
C GLU A 1175 -14.86 2.93 -27.93
N ASN A 1176 -15.09 3.80 -26.93
CA ASN A 1176 -16.31 4.58 -26.88
C ASN A 1176 -16.26 5.60 -28.02
N GLY A 1177 -16.93 5.28 -29.13
CA GLY A 1177 -17.26 6.25 -30.17
C GLY A 1177 -18.21 7.32 -29.63
N TYR A 1178 -17.65 8.33 -28.96
CA TYR A 1178 -18.24 9.65 -28.81
C TYR A 1178 -17.27 10.66 -29.41
N SER A 1179 -17.47 10.95 -30.70
CA SER A 1179 -17.07 12.22 -31.31
C SER A 1179 -18.04 13.33 -30.91
#